data_AF-A0A2V8WAM4-F1
#
_entry.id   AF-A0A2V8WAM4-F1
#
_cell.length_a   1.000
_cell.length_b   1.000
_cell.length_c   1.000
_cell.angle_alpha   90.00
_cell.angle_beta   90.00
_cell.angle_gamma   90.00
#
_symmetry.space_group_name_H-M   'P 1'
#
loop_
_entity.id
_entity.type
_entity.pdbx_description
1 polymer ?
#
loop_
_entity_poly.entity_id
_entity_poly.type
_entity_poly.pdbx_seq_one_letter_code
_entity_poly.pdbx_strand_id
1 'polypeptide(L)'
;MGSLNYVLLAEGTTSASQSLRVTVDGATGNYAIGQPGSASDVLIAAVAAKVDGRWLHARDYPKHLMTESIANDDLGTAHEWTVRHSGLERAPELIYRLHSYADKPIGDIQVQVLDTAGRTIHIQAIRPIEARQGKILDLGGPAALDRVLSDSFSEDRPALKIRDLGDIEGVHRGVGSQLLYNRQSHVSFFVGALTSNRFLTVSRLHLAGPLNAPLIQAFEVDSTGTTELTKENSLKQSPPEDQIELSLAVAPGAGLDSEKLLFSVSGDYHSQLETYGSLIRELHHARTSYPSPMGWWSWTAYYFGLNEGTALTNAHWLAHHLKSLGYRFFHIDEGYQYARGEYATADSTLFPNGLRALERKVRNEGLIPGLWTAPFQVADRSWVYENHRDWLVHNAKGEAIRIGQVDGKDRLFVLDTTNPGAQEYLRKTYSTLANEWNIGYIKLDFMEDTAVEGFYYRPNTTALEAQRIGLQIVRQIVGDQVLLDKDGSPMLNPVGIVDTGRISLDTGHTFEATKDAAPGVAARYYMNRNFFVSDPDAFCVSKQTVTDQPWHGGKVPLTLDEAKASIALSAVAGGMYEIGDDLPALGADAERLALVQNQDLIEMIKLSRASKPVDLMSYSPEDNQPSIFWVEEDHRQGMLTIFNWTDQRHSRSIEFSSLGLAASNQYAISDVFDGKTVATPNPNSVVVDLPPHSARLLKVVNVGVSAQPPSIKFEHVPNVMTGRAATFRAQPTTSNDVVVTYAWSLGDGVTLEGQEVSHAYTRSGTYQVVVTAIGLGGLSTEEHFSLAVSGSVSTRFAPAKKERYQPPQ
;
A
#
# COMPACT_ATOMS: atom_id res chain seq x y z
N MET A 1 -22.67 -12.19 9.39
CA MET A 1 -22.75 -11.89 10.83
C MET A 1 -21.75 -12.77 11.57
N GLY A 2 -20.62 -12.19 11.94
CA GLY A 2 -19.56 -12.84 12.71
C GLY A 2 -18.69 -11.73 13.27
N SER A 3 -18.90 -11.40 14.54
CA SER A 3 -18.16 -10.38 15.29
C SER A 3 -16.74 -10.87 15.54
N LEU A 4 -15.74 -10.19 14.96
CA LEU A 4 -14.35 -10.32 15.36
C LEU A 4 -14.03 -9.22 16.38
N ASN A 5 -13.55 -9.65 17.54
CA ASN A 5 -13.34 -8.82 18.73
C ASN A 5 -12.17 -7.84 18.55
N TYR A 6 -12.40 -6.66 19.12
CA TYR A 6 -11.54 -5.51 19.33
C TYR A 6 -10.13 -5.81 19.86
N VAL A 7 -9.16 -5.01 19.42
CA VAL A 7 -7.86 -4.83 20.10
C VAL A 7 -7.87 -3.48 20.82
N LEU A 8 -8.04 -3.58 22.14
CA LEU A 8 -7.47 -2.82 23.25
C LEU A 8 -7.13 -1.32 23.03
N LEU A 9 -8.06 -0.45 23.44
CA LEU A 9 -7.74 0.84 24.06
C LEU A 9 -7.53 0.60 25.57
N ALA A 10 -6.49 1.22 26.14
CA ALA A 10 -6.15 1.11 27.56
C ALA A 10 -7.32 1.54 28.47
N GLU A 11 -7.69 0.69 29.42
CA GLU A 11 -8.63 1.03 30.49
C GLU A 11 -7.96 1.96 31.51
N GLY A 12 -8.54 3.16 31.68
CA GLY A 12 -8.15 4.07 32.76
C GLY A 12 -8.85 5.43 32.71
N THR A 13 -9.93 5.56 33.50
CA THR A 13 -10.56 6.79 34.05
C THR A 13 -11.57 7.62 33.21
N THR A 14 -12.82 7.58 33.69
CA THR A 14 -13.91 8.60 33.67
C THR A 14 -14.43 9.21 32.36
N SER A 15 -15.76 9.27 32.26
CA SER A 15 -16.57 9.71 31.11
C SER A 15 -16.35 11.17 30.70
N ALA A 16 -15.34 11.42 29.90
CA ALA A 16 -15.29 12.57 28.99
C ALA A 16 -15.52 12.05 27.57
N SER A 17 -16.33 12.76 26.78
CA SER A 17 -16.54 12.42 25.37
C SER A 17 -15.19 12.39 24.64
N GLN A 18 -14.84 11.25 24.04
CA GLN A 18 -13.66 11.14 23.17
C GLN A 18 -13.93 11.70 21.76
N SER A 19 -15.18 12.09 21.49
CA SER A 19 -15.61 12.66 20.22
C SER A 19 -14.82 13.91 19.86
N LEU A 20 -14.49 14.04 18.57
CA LEU A 20 -13.91 15.26 18.04
C LEU A 20 -14.84 16.46 18.25
N ARG A 21 -14.30 17.62 18.62
CA ARG A 21 -15.11 18.84 18.73
C ARG A 21 -15.43 19.34 17.34
N VAL A 22 -16.72 19.38 17.01
CA VAL A 22 -17.23 19.91 15.75
C VAL A 22 -18.33 20.93 16.05
N THR A 23 -18.31 22.06 15.37
CA THR A 23 -19.36 23.08 15.45
C THR A 23 -19.70 23.59 14.06
N VAL A 24 -20.96 23.91 13.82
CA VAL A 24 -21.45 24.52 12.58
C VAL A 24 -22.12 25.85 12.90
N ASP A 25 -21.71 26.91 12.20
CA ASP A 25 -22.36 28.23 12.28
C ASP A 25 -23.60 28.25 11.38
N GLY A 26 -24.79 28.26 11.98
CA GLY A 26 -26.05 28.30 11.22
C GLY A 26 -26.28 29.57 10.40
N ALA A 27 -25.54 30.67 10.66
CA ALA A 27 -25.68 31.91 9.90
C ALA A 27 -24.84 31.92 8.61
N THR A 28 -23.66 31.30 8.62
CA THR A 28 -22.73 31.27 7.48
C THR A 28 -22.65 29.91 6.80
N GLY A 29 -23.03 28.86 7.51
CA GLY A 29 -22.79 27.47 7.14
C GLY A 29 -21.33 27.04 7.24
N ASN A 30 -20.44 27.84 7.85
CA ASN A 30 -19.07 27.42 8.10
C ASN A 30 -19.03 26.37 9.21
N TYR A 31 -18.05 25.47 9.17
CA TYR A 31 -17.82 24.49 10.21
C TYR A 31 -16.42 24.64 10.81
N ALA A 32 -16.28 24.25 12.07
CA ALA A 32 -15.02 24.27 12.80
C ALA A 32 -14.73 22.92 13.44
N ILE A 33 -13.46 22.54 13.46
CA ILE A 33 -12.93 21.28 14.00
C ILE A 33 -11.89 21.61 15.06
N GLY A 34 -11.96 20.97 16.22
CA GLY A 34 -11.00 21.10 17.30
C GLY A 34 -10.76 19.80 18.06
N GLN A 35 -9.79 19.81 18.98
CA GLN A 35 -9.49 18.65 19.81
C GLN A 35 -10.66 18.28 20.74
N PRO A 36 -10.83 16.99 21.08
CA PRO A 36 -11.71 16.59 22.17
C PRO A 36 -11.38 17.38 23.45
N GLY A 37 -12.39 17.98 24.07
CA GLY A 37 -12.23 18.75 25.32
C GLY A 37 -11.53 20.11 25.21
N SER A 38 -11.06 20.54 24.03
CA SER A 38 -10.47 21.88 23.84
C SER A 38 -11.51 22.92 23.44
N ALA A 39 -11.29 24.17 23.87
CA ALA A 39 -12.12 25.32 23.46
C ALA A 39 -11.61 25.99 22.17
N SER A 40 -10.42 25.63 21.68
CA SER A 40 -9.81 26.22 20.48
C SER A 40 -10.14 25.40 19.24
N ASP A 41 -10.52 26.10 18.17
CA ASP A 41 -10.62 25.53 16.83
C ASP A 41 -9.22 25.33 16.24
N VAL A 42 -8.99 24.17 15.65
CA VAL A 42 -7.80 23.90 14.84
C VAL A 42 -8.05 24.32 13.40
N LEU A 43 -9.21 23.98 12.84
CA LEU A 43 -9.62 24.31 11.47
C LEU A 43 -10.98 25.00 11.48
N ILE A 44 -11.12 26.09 10.72
CA ILE A 44 -12.41 26.69 10.35
C ILE A 44 -12.49 26.73 8.84
N ALA A 45 -13.54 26.13 8.27
CA ALA A 45 -13.66 25.94 6.84
C ALA A 45 -15.10 26.12 6.33
N ALA A 46 -15.20 26.37 5.03
CA ALA A 46 -16.42 26.37 4.25
C ALA A 46 -16.32 25.30 3.14
N VAL A 47 -17.33 25.24 2.27
CA VAL A 47 -17.34 24.36 1.09
C VAL A 47 -17.44 25.18 -0.21
N ALA A 48 -17.00 24.61 -1.33
CA ALA A 48 -17.19 25.21 -2.65
C ALA A 48 -17.32 24.14 -3.74
N ALA A 49 -17.71 24.54 -4.95
CA ALA A 49 -17.64 23.66 -6.13
C ALA A 49 -17.34 24.47 -7.39
N LYS A 50 -16.60 23.87 -8.33
CA LYS A 50 -16.35 24.43 -9.66
C LYS A 50 -17.36 23.85 -10.65
N VAL A 51 -18.28 24.71 -11.10
CA VAL A 51 -19.41 24.37 -11.97
C VAL A 51 -19.40 25.27 -13.20
N ASP A 52 -19.48 24.67 -14.39
CA ASP A 52 -19.38 25.33 -15.69
C ASP A 52 -18.19 26.32 -15.77
N GLY A 53 -17.05 25.90 -15.20
CA GLY A 53 -15.82 26.69 -15.17
C GLY A 53 -15.75 27.79 -14.11
N ARG A 54 -16.75 27.92 -13.22
CA ARG A 54 -16.80 28.95 -12.18
C ARG A 54 -16.85 28.33 -10.79
N TRP A 55 -16.06 28.87 -9.86
CA TRP A 55 -16.17 28.53 -8.45
C TRP A 55 -17.42 29.17 -7.84
N LEU A 56 -18.24 28.35 -7.20
CA LEU A 56 -19.38 28.73 -6.37
C LEU A 56 -18.97 28.47 -4.93
N HIS A 57 -18.80 29.52 -4.13
CA HIS A 57 -18.40 29.39 -2.74
C HIS A 57 -19.64 29.38 -1.84
N ALA A 58 -19.62 28.60 -0.76
CA ALA A 58 -20.69 28.57 0.23
C ALA A 58 -21.11 29.97 0.70
N ARG A 59 -20.15 30.87 0.93
CA ARG A 59 -20.36 32.27 1.33
C ARG A 59 -21.11 33.14 0.32
N ASP A 60 -21.18 32.73 -0.94
CA ASP A 60 -21.86 33.48 -1.99
C ASP A 60 -23.38 33.23 -1.95
N TYR A 61 -23.82 32.14 -1.31
CA TYR A 61 -25.23 31.79 -1.20
C TYR A 61 -25.94 32.64 -0.14
N PRO A 62 -27.12 33.21 -0.44
CA PRO A 62 -27.84 34.05 0.52
C PRO A 62 -28.64 33.27 1.57
N LYS A 63 -28.76 31.94 1.44
CA LYS A 63 -29.53 31.09 2.34
C LYS A 63 -28.72 29.89 2.80
N HIS A 64 -28.68 29.69 4.11
CA HIS A 64 -28.07 28.56 4.78
C HIS A 64 -29.14 27.90 5.66
N LEU A 65 -29.36 26.60 5.46
CA LEU A 65 -30.24 25.80 6.31
C LEU A 65 -29.44 24.66 6.92
N MET A 66 -29.38 24.62 8.25
CA MET A 66 -28.72 23.56 9.02
C MET A 66 -29.77 22.68 9.69
N THR A 67 -29.57 21.37 9.62
CA THR A 67 -30.32 20.38 10.40
C THR A 67 -29.37 19.43 11.10
N GLU A 68 -29.74 18.98 12.29
CA GLU A 68 -28.97 18.07 13.13
C GLU A 68 -29.70 16.74 13.31
N SER A 69 -28.95 15.65 13.27
CA SER A 69 -29.46 14.28 13.39
C SER A 69 -28.42 13.39 14.09
N ILE A 70 -28.84 12.18 14.45
CA ILE A 70 -27.92 11.09 14.77
C ILE A 70 -27.92 10.14 13.58
N ALA A 71 -26.73 9.86 13.05
CA ALA A 71 -26.52 8.90 11.97
C ALA A 71 -25.84 7.63 12.52
N ASN A 72 -26.08 6.50 11.85
CA ASN A 72 -25.34 5.27 12.08
C ASN A 72 -24.85 4.78 10.72
N ASP A 73 -23.54 4.65 10.55
CA ASP A 73 -22.91 4.15 9.33
C ASP A 73 -21.79 3.15 9.64
N ASP A 74 -21.00 2.78 8.63
CA ASP A 74 -19.91 1.80 8.76
C ASP A 74 -18.82 2.25 9.74
N LEU A 75 -18.72 3.54 10.07
CA LEU A 75 -17.75 4.07 11.02
C LEU A 75 -18.29 4.13 12.45
N GLY A 76 -19.61 4.02 12.63
CA GLY A 76 -20.31 3.93 13.91
C GLY A 76 -21.44 4.94 14.08
N THR A 77 -21.80 5.22 15.33
CA THR A 77 -22.80 6.24 15.68
C THR A 77 -22.16 7.63 15.64
N ALA A 78 -22.74 8.54 14.85
CA ALA A 78 -22.27 9.90 14.71
C ALA A 78 -23.36 10.92 14.99
N HIS A 79 -22.94 12.06 15.55
CA HIS A 79 -23.72 13.28 15.42
C HIS A 79 -23.52 13.85 14.02
N GLU A 80 -24.61 14.12 13.31
CA GLU A 80 -24.63 14.58 11.92
C GLU A 80 -25.15 16.01 11.83
N TRP A 81 -24.45 16.84 11.06
CA TRP A 81 -24.95 18.12 10.56
C TRP A 81 -25.14 18.03 9.06
N THR A 82 -26.34 18.35 8.58
CA THR A 82 -26.58 18.58 7.15
C THR A 82 -26.79 20.08 6.93
N VAL A 83 -25.99 20.68 6.05
CA VAL A 83 -26.05 22.10 5.73
C VAL A 83 -26.31 22.30 4.25
N ARG A 84 -27.35 23.06 3.92
CA ARG A 84 -27.76 23.39 2.55
C ARG A 84 -27.54 24.87 2.26
N HIS A 85 -26.72 25.15 1.25
CA HIS A 85 -26.47 26.47 0.67
C HIS A 85 -27.32 26.64 -0.60
N SER A 86 -28.22 27.63 -0.62
CA SER A 86 -29.20 27.80 -1.69
C SER A 86 -29.54 29.28 -1.99
N GLY A 87 -30.32 29.50 -3.04
CA GLY A 87 -30.88 30.82 -3.37
C GLY A 87 -30.08 31.66 -4.36
N LEU A 88 -28.99 31.13 -4.93
CA LEU A 88 -28.34 31.73 -6.10
C LEU A 88 -29.17 31.47 -7.37
N GLU A 89 -29.31 32.50 -8.21
CA GLU A 89 -30.09 32.38 -9.44
C GLU A 89 -29.37 31.49 -10.47
N ARG A 90 -30.07 30.47 -11.00
CA ARG A 90 -29.56 29.53 -12.02
C ARG A 90 -28.24 28.83 -11.63
N ALA A 91 -28.04 28.61 -10.33
CA ALA A 91 -26.92 27.86 -9.78
C ALA A 91 -27.44 26.59 -9.07
N PRO A 92 -26.63 25.52 -9.00
CA PRO A 92 -26.95 24.36 -8.15
C PRO A 92 -26.98 24.74 -6.66
N GLU A 93 -27.48 23.83 -5.83
CA GLU A 93 -27.30 23.90 -4.38
C GLU A 93 -26.03 23.16 -3.96
N LEU A 94 -25.36 23.65 -2.91
CA LEU A 94 -24.29 22.92 -2.24
C LEU A 94 -24.84 22.36 -0.93
N ILE A 95 -24.71 21.05 -0.72
CA ILE A 95 -25.18 20.38 0.49
C ILE A 95 -24.01 19.62 1.07
N TYR A 96 -23.58 19.91 2.29
CA TYR A 96 -22.60 19.06 2.98
C TYR A 96 -23.21 18.30 4.14
N ARG A 97 -22.72 17.08 4.35
CA ARG A 97 -22.97 16.27 5.53
C ARG A 97 -21.67 16.13 6.29
N LEU A 98 -21.72 16.44 7.58
CA LEU A 98 -20.57 16.46 8.48
C LEU A 98 -20.88 15.57 9.69
N HIS A 99 -19.96 14.69 10.04
CA HIS A 99 -20.10 13.75 11.14
C HIS A 99 -19.05 13.96 12.22
N SER A 100 -19.43 13.77 13.49
CA SER A 100 -18.52 13.55 14.61
C SER A 100 -18.92 12.27 15.33
N TYR A 101 -17.98 11.34 15.48
CA TYR A 101 -18.24 10.01 16.04
C TYR A 101 -18.12 10.02 17.56
N ALA A 102 -19.09 9.41 18.25
CA ALA A 102 -19.18 9.50 19.71
C ALA A 102 -17.99 8.84 20.44
N ASP A 103 -17.54 7.70 19.93
CA ASP A 103 -16.57 6.82 20.59
C ASP A 103 -15.15 6.91 19.99
N LYS A 104 -14.92 7.85 19.06
CA LYS A 104 -13.65 7.96 18.32
C LYS A 104 -13.30 9.45 18.09
N PRO A 105 -12.02 9.85 18.18
CA PRO A 105 -11.58 11.23 17.91
C PRO A 105 -11.45 11.50 16.39
N ILE A 106 -12.50 11.15 15.63
CA ILE A 106 -12.59 11.30 14.18
C ILE A 106 -13.92 11.93 13.79
N GLY A 107 -13.93 12.56 12.62
CA GLY A 107 -15.15 12.96 11.92
C GLY A 107 -14.96 12.81 10.42
N ASP A 108 -16.04 13.00 9.66
CA ASP A 108 -15.96 13.00 8.21
C ASP A 108 -16.88 14.04 7.57
N ILE A 109 -16.59 14.39 6.31
CA ILE A 109 -17.39 15.30 5.50
C ILE A 109 -17.57 14.77 4.07
N GLN A 110 -18.76 14.98 3.51
CA GLN A 110 -19.03 14.81 2.08
C GLN A 110 -19.89 15.97 1.57
N VAL A 111 -19.58 16.46 0.36
CA VAL A 111 -20.30 17.57 -0.27
C VAL A 111 -21.00 17.09 -1.54
N GLN A 112 -22.28 17.37 -1.63
CA GLN A 112 -23.11 17.16 -2.81
C GLN A 112 -23.33 18.48 -3.54
N VAL A 113 -23.15 18.47 -4.86
CA VAL A 113 -23.65 19.50 -5.76
C VAL A 113 -24.94 19.01 -6.38
N LEU A 114 -26.08 19.60 -6.00
CA LEU A 114 -27.40 19.21 -6.50
C LEU A 114 -27.87 20.20 -7.56
N ASP A 115 -28.13 19.74 -8.77
CA ASP A 115 -28.61 20.59 -9.85
C ASP A 115 -30.07 21.02 -9.66
N THR A 116 -30.25 22.27 -9.23
CA THR A 116 -31.52 22.98 -9.15
C THR A 116 -31.65 24.09 -10.20
N ALA A 117 -30.69 24.22 -11.11
CA ALA A 117 -30.64 25.27 -12.13
C ALA A 117 -31.58 24.99 -13.32
N GLY A 118 -32.07 23.76 -13.45
CA GLY A 118 -33.03 23.36 -14.49
C GLY A 118 -32.42 23.15 -15.89
N ARG A 119 -31.09 23.00 -15.96
CA ARG A 119 -30.33 22.69 -17.19
C ARG A 119 -29.15 21.79 -16.81
N THR A 120 -28.65 20.99 -17.74
CA THR A 120 -27.40 20.26 -17.51
C THR A 120 -26.27 21.21 -17.12
N ILE A 121 -25.61 20.89 -16.00
CA ILE A 121 -24.42 21.57 -15.50
C ILE A 121 -23.21 20.64 -15.64
N HIS A 122 -22.00 21.21 -15.67
CA HIS A 122 -20.77 20.44 -15.70
C HIS A 122 -19.92 20.73 -14.47
N ILE A 123 -19.55 19.69 -13.73
CA ILE A 123 -18.76 19.81 -12.50
C ILE A 123 -17.31 19.42 -12.80
N GLN A 124 -16.39 20.32 -12.48
CA GLN A 124 -14.94 20.10 -12.63
C GLN A 124 -14.29 19.68 -11.30
N ALA A 125 -14.77 20.24 -10.18
CA ALA A 125 -14.27 19.93 -8.84
C ALA A 125 -15.31 20.22 -7.77
N ILE A 126 -15.25 19.49 -6.66
CA ILE A 126 -16.04 19.73 -5.45
C ILE A 126 -15.04 19.89 -4.29
N ARG A 127 -15.21 20.91 -3.45
CA ARG A 127 -14.29 21.28 -2.38
C ARG A 127 -14.93 21.13 -1.02
N PRO A 128 -14.70 20.01 -0.32
CA PRO A 128 -15.14 19.85 1.06
C PRO A 128 -14.44 20.76 2.06
N ILE A 129 -13.17 21.12 1.86
CA ILE A 129 -12.44 22.03 2.76
C ILE A 129 -12.04 23.28 1.99
N GLU A 130 -12.61 24.43 2.35
CA GLU A 130 -12.17 25.76 1.94
C GLU A 130 -11.87 26.62 3.18
N ALA A 131 -10.61 26.65 3.61
CA ALA A 131 -10.17 27.46 4.74
C ALA A 131 -9.28 28.60 4.25
N ARG A 132 -9.79 29.84 4.28
CA ARG A 132 -9.14 31.03 3.68
C ARG A 132 -9.14 32.28 4.55
N GLN A 133 -9.77 32.24 5.73
CA GLN A 133 -9.95 33.41 6.59
C GLN A 133 -9.72 33.02 8.06
N GLY A 134 -9.23 33.95 8.87
CA GLY A 134 -8.99 33.73 10.29
C GLY A 134 -7.79 32.82 10.57
N LYS A 135 -7.86 32.08 11.67
CA LYS A 135 -6.90 31.01 11.99
C LYS A 135 -7.30 29.75 11.21
N ILE A 136 -6.48 29.38 10.22
CA ILE A 136 -6.80 28.34 9.24
C ILE A 136 -6.46 26.95 9.75
N LEU A 137 -5.24 26.77 10.25
CA LEU A 137 -4.74 25.54 10.88
C LEU A 137 -3.86 25.98 12.05
N ASP A 138 -4.42 26.02 13.26
CA ASP A 138 -3.69 26.39 14.48
C ASP A 138 -3.47 25.15 15.35
N LEU A 139 -2.24 24.66 15.35
CA LEU A 139 -1.82 23.48 16.13
C LEU A 139 -1.38 23.84 17.55
N GLY A 140 -1.57 25.09 18.01
CA GLY A 140 -1.23 25.50 19.38
C GLY A 140 0.26 25.71 19.65
N GLY A 141 1.07 25.90 18.59
CA GLY A 141 2.49 26.21 18.67
C GLY A 141 2.96 27.13 17.52
N PRO A 142 4.24 27.53 17.49
CA PRO A 142 4.79 28.34 16.41
C PRO A 142 4.75 27.56 15.08
N ALA A 143 4.23 28.18 14.01
CA ALA A 143 4.13 27.56 12.68
C ALA A 143 5.50 27.17 12.08
N ALA A 144 6.59 27.80 12.51
CA ALA A 144 7.96 27.41 12.13
C ALA A 144 8.35 25.99 12.64
N LEU A 145 7.60 25.45 13.61
CA LEU A 145 7.79 24.10 14.14
C LEU A 145 6.75 23.10 13.62
N ASP A 146 5.85 23.54 12.73
CA ASP A 146 4.93 22.66 12.03
C ASP A 146 5.69 21.88 10.95
N ARG A 147 5.39 20.59 10.89
CA ARG A 147 5.88 19.65 9.90
C ARG A 147 4.69 19.07 9.16
N VAL A 148 4.82 18.92 7.85
CA VAL A 148 3.78 18.36 6.98
C VAL A 148 4.28 17.08 6.34
N LEU A 149 3.43 16.05 6.41
CA LEU A 149 3.51 14.84 5.65
C LEU A 149 2.34 14.85 4.67
N SER A 150 2.64 14.88 3.39
CA SER A 150 1.66 14.81 2.30
C SER A 150 1.91 13.55 1.51
N ASP A 151 0.88 12.74 1.34
CA ASP A 151 0.98 11.62 0.40
C ASP A 151 1.01 12.14 -1.03
N SER A 152 1.62 11.39 -1.94
CA SER A 152 1.89 11.78 -3.32
C SER A 152 0.90 11.13 -4.30
N PHE A 153 0.86 11.59 -5.56
CA PHE A 153 -0.06 11.06 -6.57
C PHE A 153 0.15 9.58 -6.82
N SER A 154 1.41 9.16 -6.76
CA SER A 154 1.84 7.76 -6.67
C SER A 154 3.10 7.70 -5.83
N GLU A 155 3.63 6.51 -5.61
CA GLU A 155 4.90 6.24 -4.96
C GLU A 155 6.05 7.09 -5.54
N ASP A 156 6.01 7.39 -6.84
CA ASP A 156 7.05 8.14 -7.55
C ASP A 156 6.78 9.63 -7.72
N ARG A 157 5.52 10.07 -7.63
CA ARG A 157 5.11 11.36 -8.22
C ARG A 157 4.40 12.30 -7.25
N PRO A 158 5.11 13.33 -6.74
CA PRO A 158 6.56 13.39 -6.63
C PRO A 158 7.08 12.39 -5.59
N ALA A 159 8.39 12.15 -5.59
CA ALA A 159 9.09 11.50 -4.48
C ALA A 159 8.62 12.04 -3.12
N LEU A 160 8.20 11.13 -2.24
CA LEU A 160 7.65 11.50 -0.93
C LEU A 160 8.73 12.18 -0.09
N LYS A 161 8.40 13.36 0.45
CA LYS A 161 9.26 14.12 1.36
C LYS A 161 8.43 14.71 2.50
N ILE A 162 8.89 14.47 3.72
CA ILE A 162 8.37 15.16 4.91
C ILE A 162 9.09 16.50 5.02
N ARG A 163 8.35 17.59 5.27
CA ARG A 163 8.90 18.94 5.22
C ARG A 163 8.49 19.76 6.44
N ASP A 164 9.41 20.57 6.96
CA ASP A 164 9.03 21.65 7.86
C ASP A 164 8.32 22.73 7.02
N LEU A 165 7.30 23.41 7.57
CA LEU A 165 6.60 24.47 6.82
C LEU A 165 7.54 25.61 6.42
N GLY A 166 8.62 25.81 7.18
CA GLY A 166 9.67 26.76 6.86
C GLY A 166 10.49 26.41 5.62
N ASP A 167 10.37 25.22 5.05
CA ASP A 167 11.12 24.78 3.85
C ASP A 167 10.29 24.84 2.55
N ILE A 168 9.10 25.43 2.62
CA ILE A 168 8.11 25.39 1.55
C ILE A 168 7.81 26.81 1.07
N GLU A 169 7.98 27.02 -0.23
CA GLU A 169 7.57 28.26 -0.90
C GLU A 169 6.25 28.04 -1.66
N GLY A 170 5.30 28.96 -1.49
CA GLY A 170 4.06 28.96 -2.27
C GLY A 170 3.06 27.88 -1.85
N VAL A 171 2.85 26.86 -2.68
CA VAL A 171 1.80 25.84 -2.47
C VAL A 171 2.42 24.47 -2.31
N HIS A 172 2.10 23.81 -1.19
CA HIS A 172 2.40 22.41 -0.98
C HIS A 172 1.17 21.54 -1.22
N ARG A 173 1.34 20.50 -2.02
CA ARG A 173 0.25 19.59 -2.40
C ARG A 173 0.38 18.24 -1.73
N GLY A 174 -0.76 17.69 -1.35
CA GLY A 174 -0.94 16.28 -1.02
C GLY A 174 -2.01 15.65 -1.87
N VAL A 175 -1.97 14.33 -2.01
CA VAL A 175 -2.94 13.53 -2.75
C VAL A 175 -3.43 12.41 -1.85
N GLY A 176 -4.74 12.25 -1.72
CA GLY A 176 -5.36 11.23 -0.88
C GLY A 176 -5.30 11.57 0.61
N SER A 177 -4.13 11.87 1.18
CA SER A 177 -4.00 12.20 2.61
C SER A 177 -2.93 13.25 2.91
N GLN A 178 -3.12 13.97 4.03
CA GLN A 178 -2.16 14.94 4.55
C GLN A 178 -2.25 15.05 6.08
N LEU A 179 -1.10 15.11 6.72
CA LEU A 179 -0.91 15.23 8.16
C LEU A 179 -0.02 16.45 8.45
N LEU A 180 -0.49 17.34 9.32
CA LEU A 180 0.32 18.41 9.89
C LEU A 180 0.55 18.12 11.38
N TYR A 181 1.76 18.35 11.87
CA TYR A 181 2.15 18.12 13.26
C TYR A 181 3.05 19.24 13.77
N ASN A 182 2.72 19.81 14.93
CA ASN A 182 3.59 20.78 15.58
C ASN A 182 4.52 20.09 16.58
N ARG A 183 5.83 20.24 16.39
CA ARG A 183 6.84 19.56 17.22
C ARG A 183 6.94 20.06 18.66
N GLN A 184 6.31 21.20 19.00
CA GLN A 184 6.32 21.77 20.35
C GLN A 184 5.02 21.49 21.11
N SER A 185 3.86 21.71 20.50
CA SER A 185 2.57 21.45 21.15
C SER A 185 2.19 19.97 21.12
N HIS A 186 2.85 19.19 20.25
CA HIS A 186 2.55 17.80 19.95
C HIS A 186 1.17 17.57 19.32
N VAL A 187 0.47 18.63 18.90
CA VAL A 187 -0.83 18.51 18.24
C VAL A 187 -0.66 18.26 16.75
N SER A 188 -1.50 17.37 16.22
CA SER A 188 -1.58 17.02 14.81
C SER A 188 -3.00 17.17 14.26
N PHE A 189 -3.10 17.59 13.01
CA PHE A 189 -4.32 17.59 12.20
C PHE A 189 -4.12 16.65 11.01
N PHE A 190 -5.03 15.69 10.87
CA PHE A 190 -5.04 14.71 9.78
C PHE A 190 -6.28 14.90 8.91
N VAL A 191 -6.12 14.81 7.59
CA VAL A 191 -7.21 14.64 6.62
C VAL A 191 -6.86 13.54 5.64
N GLY A 192 -7.83 12.67 5.32
CA GLY A 192 -7.64 11.56 4.39
C GLY A 192 -8.92 11.19 3.65
N ALA A 193 -8.82 10.93 2.35
CA ALA A 193 -9.92 10.44 1.54
C ALA A 193 -10.30 9.02 1.95
N LEU A 194 -11.57 8.80 2.29
CA LEU A 194 -12.09 7.45 2.55
C LEU A 194 -12.46 6.72 1.27
N THR A 195 -12.59 7.42 0.15
CA THR A 195 -12.95 6.85 -1.15
C THR A 195 -12.14 7.51 -2.27
N SER A 196 -11.85 6.75 -3.34
CA SER A 196 -11.25 7.26 -4.59
C SER A 196 -11.85 6.50 -5.77
N ASN A 197 -13.18 6.42 -5.78
CA ASN A 197 -13.91 5.66 -6.79
C ASN A 197 -14.05 6.45 -8.09
N ARG A 198 -14.18 7.79 -7.98
CA ARG A 198 -14.45 8.65 -9.12
C ARG A 198 -13.46 9.80 -9.23
N PHE A 199 -13.11 10.43 -8.13
CA PHE A 199 -12.21 11.57 -8.09
C PHE A 199 -10.89 11.22 -7.42
N LEU A 200 -9.89 12.01 -7.80
CA LEU A 200 -8.70 12.18 -7.00
C LEU A 200 -8.96 13.25 -5.93
N THR A 201 -8.54 12.97 -4.70
CA THR A 201 -8.55 13.99 -3.65
C THR A 201 -7.21 14.71 -3.61
N VAL A 202 -7.21 16.03 -3.83
CA VAL A 202 -6.00 16.85 -3.86
C VAL A 202 -6.09 17.94 -2.78
N SER A 203 -5.13 17.96 -1.87
CA SER A 203 -4.99 19.02 -0.87
C SER A 203 -3.98 20.07 -1.32
N ARG A 204 -4.24 21.34 -0.99
CA ARG A 204 -3.37 22.49 -1.28
C ARG A 204 -3.21 23.34 -0.04
N LEU A 205 -1.99 23.33 0.51
CA LEU A 205 -1.57 24.16 1.61
C LEU A 205 -0.81 25.37 1.05
N HIS A 206 -1.45 26.54 1.11
CA HIS A 206 -0.88 27.79 0.64
C HIS A 206 -0.13 28.48 1.78
N LEU A 207 1.16 28.74 1.56
CA LEU A 207 2.07 29.35 2.52
C LEU A 207 2.59 30.70 2.00
N ALA A 208 2.83 31.61 2.93
CA ALA A 208 3.53 32.86 2.70
C ALA A 208 4.35 33.27 3.93
N GLY A 209 4.99 34.44 3.86
CA GLY A 209 5.90 34.92 4.90
C GLY A 209 7.32 34.36 4.73
N PRO A 210 8.27 34.79 5.57
CA PRO A 210 9.63 34.30 5.53
C PRO A 210 9.73 32.87 6.08
N LEU A 211 10.72 32.09 5.63
CA LEU A 211 10.94 30.69 6.00
C LEU A 211 11.03 30.45 7.53
N ASN A 212 11.50 31.44 8.30
CA ASN A 212 11.60 31.36 9.76
C ASN A 212 10.31 31.74 10.50
N ALA A 213 9.28 32.19 9.79
CA ALA A 213 7.95 32.50 10.32
C ALA A 213 6.89 32.27 9.22
N PRO A 214 6.72 31.01 8.77
CA PRO A 214 5.77 30.68 7.72
C PRO A 214 4.34 30.96 8.20
N LEU A 215 3.48 31.38 7.29
CA LEU A 215 2.07 31.66 7.52
C LEU A 215 1.22 30.85 6.54
N ILE A 216 0.31 30.04 7.09
CA ILE A 216 -0.72 29.35 6.32
C ILE A 216 -1.77 30.38 5.87
N GLN A 217 -1.85 30.65 4.57
CA GLN A 217 -2.79 31.60 3.96
C GLN A 217 -4.10 30.95 3.52
N ALA A 218 -4.04 29.68 3.13
CA ALA A 218 -5.21 28.91 2.74
C ALA A 218 -4.93 27.41 2.87
N PHE A 219 -5.98 26.66 3.18
CA PHE A 219 -5.98 25.21 3.07
C PHE A 219 -7.22 24.75 2.31
N GLU A 220 -7.00 24.02 1.23
CA GLU A 220 -8.06 23.54 0.35
C GLU A 220 -7.94 22.04 0.13
N VAL A 221 -9.06 21.33 0.11
CA VAL A 221 -9.11 19.92 -0.30
C VAL A 221 -10.23 19.72 -1.30
N ASP A 222 -9.86 19.27 -2.50
CA ASP A 222 -10.76 19.11 -3.63
C ASP A 222 -10.90 17.63 -4.02
N SER A 223 -12.13 17.19 -4.31
CA SER A 223 -12.41 16.06 -5.20
C SER A 223 -12.41 16.57 -6.64
N THR A 224 -11.44 16.14 -7.44
CA THR A 224 -11.20 16.63 -8.80
C THR A 224 -10.65 15.52 -9.72
N GLY A 225 -10.43 15.83 -10.99
CA GLY A 225 -9.74 14.94 -11.92
C GLY A 225 -8.22 14.91 -11.72
N THR A 226 -7.54 14.09 -12.51
CA THR A 226 -6.09 13.88 -12.41
C THR A 226 -5.25 14.89 -13.21
N THR A 227 -5.89 15.78 -13.97
CA THR A 227 -5.24 16.69 -14.93
C THR A 227 -4.12 17.53 -14.32
N GLU A 228 -4.30 18.04 -13.09
CA GLU A 228 -3.26 18.83 -12.42
C GLU A 228 -1.98 18.02 -12.25
N LEU A 229 -2.09 16.77 -11.82
CA LEU A 229 -0.94 15.90 -11.54
C LEU A 229 -0.31 15.40 -12.83
N THR A 230 -1.11 15.01 -13.83
CA THR A 230 -0.60 14.52 -15.12
C THR A 230 0.10 15.62 -15.91
N LYS A 231 -0.32 16.88 -15.83
CA LYS A 231 0.37 18.04 -16.45
C LYS A 231 1.78 18.28 -15.93
N GLU A 232 2.09 17.81 -14.73
CA GLU A 232 3.43 17.90 -14.17
C GLU A 232 4.30 16.68 -14.52
N ASN A 233 3.66 15.66 -15.11
CA ASN A 233 4.17 14.32 -15.31
C ASN A 233 3.93 13.84 -16.76
N SER A 234 3.07 12.84 -16.99
CA SER A 234 2.82 12.21 -18.31
C SER A 234 2.42 13.19 -19.41
N LEU A 235 1.72 14.28 -19.07
CA LEU A 235 1.26 15.30 -20.01
C LEU A 235 2.12 16.57 -20.02
N LYS A 236 3.26 16.57 -19.31
CA LYS A 236 4.14 17.75 -19.20
C LYS A 236 4.59 18.31 -20.54
N GLN A 237 4.80 17.43 -21.52
CA GLN A 237 5.22 17.80 -22.87
C GLN A 237 4.09 17.68 -23.89
N SER A 238 2.88 17.35 -23.46
CA SER A 238 1.73 17.18 -24.35
C SER A 238 1.13 18.53 -24.72
N PRO A 239 0.57 18.67 -25.94
CA PRO A 239 -0.04 19.92 -26.39
C PRO A 239 -1.31 20.25 -25.57
N PRO A 240 -1.77 21.52 -25.52
CA PRO A 240 -2.90 21.93 -24.70
C PRO A 240 -4.20 21.15 -24.96
N GLU A 241 -4.44 20.71 -26.20
CA GLU A 241 -5.60 19.88 -26.55
C GLU A 241 -5.62 18.51 -25.89
N ASP A 242 -4.47 17.98 -25.46
CA ASP A 242 -4.35 16.69 -24.77
C ASP A 242 -4.43 16.85 -23.24
N GLN A 243 -4.37 18.08 -22.72
CA GLN A 243 -4.43 18.40 -21.30
C GLN A 243 -5.88 18.70 -20.87
N ILE A 244 -6.76 17.70 -21.00
CA ILE A 244 -8.19 17.85 -20.74
C ILE A 244 -8.46 18.03 -19.24
N GLU A 245 -9.17 19.10 -18.87
CA GLU A 245 -9.72 19.26 -17.52
C GLU A 245 -10.96 18.38 -17.38
N LEU A 246 -11.08 17.65 -16.27
CA LEU A 246 -12.26 16.87 -15.95
C LEU A 246 -13.52 17.75 -15.99
N SER A 247 -14.59 17.26 -16.63
CA SER A 247 -15.86 17.97 -16.73
C SER A 247 -17.02 16.98 -16.79
N LEU A 248 -17.68 16.76 -15.66
CA LEU A 248 -18.74 15.75 -15.53
C LEU A 248 -20.13 16.37 -15.68
N ALA A 249 -20.90 15.86 -16.63
CA ALA A 249 -22.27 16.30 -16.86
C ALA A 249 -23.22 15.77 -15.76
N VAL A 250 -24.02 16.67 -15.19
CA VAL A 250 -25.08 16.37 -14.23
C VAL A 250 -26.41 16.88 -14.78
N ALA A 251 -27.40 15.99 -14.85
CA ALA A 251 -28.72 16.30 -15.39
C ALA A 251 -29.57 17.12 -14.41
N PRO A 252 -30.60 17.86 -14.89
CA PRO A 252 -31.57 18.54 -14.03
C PRO A 252 -32.14 17.66 -12.93
N GLY A 253 -32.00 18.10 -11.67
CA GLY A 253 -32.47 17.38 -10.49
C GLY A 253 -31.56 16.25 -9.99
N ALA A 254 -30.46 15.94 -10.70
CA ALA A 254 -29.45 14.99 -10.23
C ALA A 254 -28.40 15.68 -9.35
N GLY A 255 -27.67 14.89 -8.57
CA GLY A 255 -26.57 15.36 -7.73
C GLY A 255 -25.28 14.60 -8.01
N LEU A 256 -24.14 15.21 -7.67
CA LEU A 256 -22.83 14.59 -7.68
C LEU A 256 -22.15 14.85 -6.35
N ASP A 257 -21.69 13.78 -5.71
CA ASP A 257 -21.02 13.83 -4.42
C ASP A 257 -19.50 13.90 -4.59
N SER A 258 -18.82 14.59 -3.68
CA SER A 258 -17.38 14.49 -3.49
C SER A 258 -17.01 13.10 -2.97
N GLU A 259 -15.72 12.79 -2.99
CA GLU A 259 -15.21 11.70 -2.15
C GLU A 259 -15.47 12.05 -0.67
N LYS A 260 -15.68 11.03 0.16
CA LYS A 260 -15.87 11.18 1.61
C LYS A 260 -14.49 11.43 2.23
N LEU A 261 -14.35 12.46 3.08
CA LEU A 261 -13.07 12.80 3.72
C LEU A 261 -13.14 12.58 5.22
N LEU A 262 -12.21 11.80 5.78
CA LEU A 262 -11.95 11.71 7.21
C LEU A 262 -11.13 12.91 7.67
N PHE A 263 -11.41 13.41 8.87
CA PHE A 263 -10.51 14.32 9.60
C PHE A 263 -10.36 13.92 11.06
N SER A 264 -9.21 14.23 11.65
CA SER A 264 -8.90 13.96 13.05
C SER A 264 -7.93 14.99 13.61
N VAL A 265 -8.01 15.23 14.93
CA VAL A 265 -7.03 16.03 15.68
C VAL A 265 -6.57 15.25 16.91
N SER A 266 -5.26 15.06 17.07
CA SER A 266 -4.68 14.21 18.11
C SER A 266 -3.33 14.70 18.61
N GLY A 267 -2.92 14.24 19.80
CA GLY A 267 -1.53 14.31 20.27
C GLY A 267 -0.67 13.14 19.79
N ASP A 268 -1.29 12.11 19.23
CA ASP A 268 -0.68 10.89 18.71
C ASP A 268 -1.04 10.74 17.23
N TYR A 269 -0.12 11.16 16.37
CA TYR A 269 -0.31 11.10 14.92
C TYR A 269 -0.19 9.68 14.37
N HIS A 270 0.51 8.77 15.06
CA HIS A 270 0.59 7.37 14.64
C HIS A 270 -0.78 6.70 14.79
N SER A 271 -1.47 6.95 15.91
CA SER A 271 -2.84 6.46 16.11
C SER A 271 -3.81 6.98 15.03
N GLN A 272 -3.63 8.22 14.56
CA GLN A 272 -4.44 8.77 13.46
C GLN A 272 -4.21 8.01 12.15
N LEU A 273 -2.94 7.78 11.78
CA LEU A 273 -2.56 7.04 10.57
C LEU A 273 -3.03 5.58 10.63
N GLU A 274 -2.82 4.90 11.75
CA GLU A 274 -3.24 3.51 11.97
C GLU A 274 -4.77 3.36 11.95
N THR A 275 -5.49 4.31 12.55
CA THR A 275 -6.96 4.35 12.49
C THR A 275 -7.43 4.51 11.06
N TYR A 276 -6.87 5.48 10.31
CA TYR A 276 -7.20 5.68 8.91
C TYR A 276 -6.93 4.42 8.08
N GLY A 277 -5.77 3.77 8.27
CA GLY A 277 -5.44 2.48 7.66
C GLY A 277 -6.52 1.41 7.92
N SER A 278 -6.90 1.19 9.18
CA SER A 278 -7.92 0.18 9.51
C SER A 278 -9.28 0.49 8.88
N LEU A 279 -9.68 1.76 8.83
CA LEU A 279 -10.93 2.16 8.19
C LEU A 279 -10.90 1.88 6.69
N ILE A 280 -9.80 2.16 6.00
CA ILE A 280 -9.66 1.84 4.57
C ILE A 280 -9.78 0.33 4.34
N ARG A 281 -9.13 -0.49 5.17
CA ARG A 281 -9.24 -1.95 5.10
C ARG A 281 -10.70 -2.42 5.17
N GLU A 282 -11.44 -1.89 6.13
CA GLU A 282 -12.82 -2.27 6.40
C GLU A 282 -13.76 -1.81 5.27
N LEU A 283 -13.66 -0.53 4.88
CA LEU A 283 -14.53 0.09 3.86
C LEU A 283 -14.33 -0.51 2.47
N HIS A 284 -13.11 -0.88 2.11
CA HIS A 284 -12.77 -1.37 0.77
C HIS A 284 -12.56 -2.88 0.71
N HIS A 285 -12.74 -3.59 1.83
CA HIS A 285 -12.48 -5.02 1.94
C HIS A 285 -11.09 -5.38 1.39
N ALA A 286 -10.07 -4.65 1.84
CA ALA A 286 -8.72 -4.76 1.29
C ALA A 286 -8.19 -6.21 1.36
N ARG A 287 -7.47 -6.62 0.32
CA ARG A 287 -7.00 -8.01 0.16
C ARG A 287 -5.63 -8.18 0.81
N THR A 288 -5.61 -8.29 2.13
CA THR A 288 -4.38 -8.18 2.92
C THR A 288 -4.00 -9.44 3.68
N SER A 289 -4.61 -10.59 3.37
CA SER A 289 -4.43 -11.84 4.13
C SER A 289 -3.30 -12.75 3.63
N TYR A 290 -2.77 -12.52 2.42
CA TYR A 290 -1.73 -13.39 1.86
C TYR A 290 -0.38 -13.23 2.60
N PRO A 291 0.31 -14.30 3.03
CA PRO A 291 1.60 -14.17 3.72
C PRO A 291 2.60 -13.34 2.93
N SER A 292 3.47 -12.58 3.61
CA SER A 292 4.44 -11.69 2.95
C SER A 292 5.25 -12.43 1.87
N PRO A 293 5.12 -12.04 0.58
CA PRO A 293 5.84 -12.68 -0.51
C PRO A 293 7.36 -12.51 -0.36
N MET A 294 8.10 -13.60 -0.53
CA MET A 294 9.57 -13.57 -0.51
C MET A 294 10.08 -14.21 -1.80
N GLY A 295 11.05 -13.59 -2.46
CA GLY A 295 11.48 -14.06 -3.77
C GLY A 295 12.61 -13.28 -4.40
N TRP A 296 12.63 -13.31 -5.73
CA TRP A 296 13.61 -12.66 -6.57
C TRP A 296 12.92 -11.89 -7.69
N TRP A 297 13.42 -10.68 -7.95
CA TRP A 297 12.92 -9.76 -8.96
C TRP A 297 14.04 -9.35 -9.92
N SER A 298 13.77 -9.40 -11.23
CA SER A 298 14.83 -9.28 -12.23
C SER A 298 15.28 -7.86 -12.58
N TRP A 299 14.47 -6.83 -12.27
CA TRP A 299 14.66 -5.49 -12.86
C TRP A 299 16.00 -4.87 -12.49
N THR A 300 16.31 -4.71 -11.21
CA THR A 300 17.55 -4.04 -10.79
C THR A 300 18.80 -4.88 -11.08
N ALA A 301 18.65 -6.20 -11.26
CA ALA A 301 19.73 -7.11 -11.66
C ALA A 301 20.04 -7.05 -13.16
N TYR A 302 19.04 -6.90 -14.02
CA TYR A 302 19.21 -7.10 -15.47
C TYR A 302 18.55 -6.06 -16.37
N TYR A 303 17.60 -5.28 -15.87
CA TYR A 303 16.78 -4.35 -16.64
C TYR A 303 16.25 -5.02 -17.91
N PHE A 304 16.31 -4.35 -19.06
CA PHE A 304 15.95 -4.91 -20.37
C PHE A 304 16.86 -6.06 -20.85
N GLY A 305 17.94 -6.40 -20.13
CA GLY A 305 18.94 -7.38 -20.54
C GLY A 305 18.61 -8.84 -20.19
N LEU A 306 17.52 -9.10 -19.44
CA LEU A 306 17.16 -10.47 -19.07
C LEU A 306 16.80 -11.31 -20.31
N ASN A 307 17.36 -12.52 -20.40
CA ASN A 307 17.04 -13.49 -21.44
C ASN A 307 16.71 -14.87 -20.84
N GLU A 308 16.22 -15.79 -21.67
CA GLU A 308 15.76 -17.13 -21.25
C GLU A 308 16.82 -17.91 -20.43
N GLY A 309 18.09 -17.86 -20.85
CA GLY A 309 19.17 -18.59 -20.18
C GLY A 309 19.52 -18.00 -18.82
N THR A 310 19.63 -16.68 -18.75
CA THR A 310 19.88 -15.94 -17.51
C THR A 310 18.74 -16.14 -16.50
N ALA A 311 17.50 -16.06 -16.96
CA ALA A 311 16.32 -16.29 -16.13
C ALA A 311 16.31 -17.71 -15.53
N LEU A 312 16.54 -18.74 -16.35
CA LEU A 312 16.60 -20.12 -15.86
C LEU A 312 17.76 -20.35 -14.87
N THR A 313 18.91 -19.71 -15.09
CA THR A 313 20.05 -19.79 -14.17
C THR A 313 19.68 -19.28 -12.79
N ASN A 314 19.02 -18.11 -12.72
CA ASN A 314 18.57 -17.53 -11.46
C ASN A 314 17.45 -18.37 -10.81
N ALA A 315 16.50 -18.90 -11.59
CA ALA A 315 15.46 -19.77 -11.07
C ALA A 315 16.02 -21.05 -10.43
N HIS A 316 16.94 -21.75 -11.12
CA HIS A 316 17.59 -22.94 -10.57
C HIS A 316 18.40 -22.62 -9.31
N TRP A 317 19.09 -21.49 -9.29
CA TRP A 317 19.84 -21.06 -8.12
C TRP A 317 18.90 -20.79 -6.93
N LEU A 318 17.84 -19.99 -7.13
CA LEU A 318 16.84 -19.66 -6.11
C LEU A 318 16.23 -20.93 -5.50
N ALA A 319 15.79 -21.85 -6.37
CA ALA A 319 15.15 -23.09 -5.97
C ALA A 319 16.04 -24.00 -5.10
N HIS A 320 17.35 -24.03 -5.36
CA HIS A 320 18.30 -24.88 -4.64
C HIS A 320 18.84 -24.26 -3.35
N HIS A 321 18.88 -22.93 -3.24
CA HIS A 321 19.60 -22.26 -2.15
C HIS A 321 18.70 -21.55 -1.15
N LEU A 322 17.58 -20.97 -1.60
CA LEU A 322 16.75 -20.08 -0.75
C LEU A 322 15.30 -20.51 -0.63
N LYS A 323 14.80 -21.40 -1.51
CA LYS A 323 13.41 -21.88 -1.46
C LYS A 323 13.01 -22.47 -0.10
N SER A 324 13.91 -23.23 0.54
CA SER A 324 13.65 -23.82 1.87
C SER A 324 13.53 -22.79 2.99
N LEU A 325 14.00 -21.55 2.77
CA LEU A 325 13.89 -20.45 3.72
C LEU A 325 12.60 -19.63 3.50
N GLY A 326 11.89 -19.86 2.40
CA GLY A 326 10.63 -19.17 2.07
C GLY A 326 10.69 -18.32 0.79
N TYR A 327 11.86 -18.13 0.18
CA TYR A 327 12.00 -17.39 -1.08
C TYR A 327 11.48 -18.22 -2.26
N ARG A 328 10.21 -18.04 -2.61
CA ARG A 328 9.49 -18.88 -3.57
C ARG A 328 9.03 -18.14 -4.82
N PHE A 329 8.95 -16.81 -4.79
CA PHE A 329 8.56 -16.02 -5.95
C PHE A 329 9.76 -15.82 -6.90
N PHE A 330 9.52 -16.04 -8.20
CA PHE A 330 10.48 -15.80 -9.27
C PHE A 330 9.81 -14.86 -10.27
N HIS A 331 10.20 -13.60 -10.23
CA HIS A 331 9.51 -12.50 -10.89
C HIS A 331 10.36 -11.94 -12.04
N ILE A 332 9.89 -12.13 -13.28
CA ILE A 332 10.45 -11.51 -14.48
C ILE A 332 9.78 -10.15 -14.70
N ASP A 333 10.59 -9.10 -14.66
CA ASP A 333 10.17 -7.72 -14.84
C ASP A 333 10.19 -7.28 -16.33
N GLU A 334 10.07 -5.97 -16.59
CA GLU A 334 9.99 -5.39 -17.91
C GLU A 334 11.14 -5.82 -18.83
N GLY A 335 10.80 -6.20 -20.06
CA GLY A 335 11.73 -6.46 -21.16
C GLY A 335 11.46 -7.78 -21.87
N TYR A 336 10.68 -8.67 -21.25
CA TYR A 336 10.26 -9.91 -21.90
C TYR A 336 9.23 -9.70 -23.00
N GLN A 337 8.35 -8.69 -22.85
CA GLN A 337 7.27 -8.42 -23.77
C GLN A 337 7.79 -7.86 -25.08
N TYR A 338 7.10 -8.14 -26.19
CA TYR A 338 7.42 -7.51 -27.47
C TYR A 338 7.30 -6.00 -27.32
N ALA A 339 6.14 -5.46 -26.91
CA ALA A 339 5.89 -4.03 -26.74
C ALA A 339 5.02 -3.73 -25.49
N ARG A 340 4.97 -2.46 -25.04
CA ARG A 340 3.92 -2.02 -24.09
C ARG A 340 2.56 -2.25 -24.73
N GLY A 341 1.68 -2.97 -24.03
CA GLY A 341 0.41 -3.43 -24.58
C GLY A 341 0.50 -4.75 -25.38
N GLU A 342 1.57 -5.55 -25.23
CA GLU A 342 1.68 -6.91 -25.79
C GLU A 342 2.28 -7.92 -24.80
N TYR A 343 1.75 -7.99 -23.59
CA TYR A 343 2.31 -8.83 -22.51
C TYR A 343 2.14 -10.35 -22.71
N ALA A 344 1.24 -10.78 -23.60
CA ALA A 344 1.11 -12.19 -24.00
C ALA A 344 2.06 -12.59 -25.15
N THR A 345 2.86 -11.65 -25.65
CA THR A 345 3.80 -11.87 -26.77
C THR A 345 5.20 -11.55 -26.29
N ALA A 346 6.06 -12.57 -26.19
CA ALA A 346 7.45 -12.36 -25.77
C ALA A 346 8.34 -11.90 -26.93
N ASP A 347 9.38 -11.12 -26.65
CA ASP A 347 10.48 -10.88 -27.59
C ASP A 347 11.24 -12.19 -27.85
N SER A 348 11.08 -12.72 -29.07
CA SER A 348 11.74 -13.95 -29.50
C SER A 348 13.27 -13.87 -29.56
N THR A 349 13.86 -12.67 -29.54
CA THR A 349 15.32 -12.48 -29.49
C THR A 349 15.89 -12.86 -28.12
N LEU A 350 15.17 -12.48 -27.05
CA LEU A 350 15.55 -12.76 -25.66
C LEU A 350 14.96 -14.09 -25.15
N PHE A 351 13.76 -14.43 -25.62
CA PHE A 351 12.98 -15.60 -25.21
C PHE A 351 12.54 -16.43 -26.42
N PRO A 352 13.49 -17.10 -27.12
CA PRO A 352 13.21 -17.81 -28.37
C PRO A 352 12.21 -18.96 -28.23
N ASN A 353 12.02 -19.52 -27.03
CA ASN A 353 11.00 -20.55 -26.77
C ASN A 353 9.73 -20.01 -26.10
N GLY A 354 9.64 -18.68 -25.92
CA GLY A 354 8.55 -18.00 -25.23
C GLY A 354 8.49 -18.29 -23.73
N LEU A 355 7.72 -17.46 -23.00
CA LEU A 355 7.65 -17.58 -21.54
C LEU A 355 6.92 -18.82 -21.04
N ARG A 356 5.92 -19.34 -21.76
CA ARG A 356 5.19 -20.54 -21.33
C ARG A 356 6.09 -21.75 -21.06
N ALA A 357 7.13 -21.92 -21.87
CA ALA A 357 8.08 -23.03 -21.73
C ALA A 357 9.02 -22.80 -20.54
N LEU A 358 9.51 -21.57 -20.38
CA LEU A 358 10.33 -21.15 -19.24
C LEU A 358 9.58 -21.31 -17.92
N GLU A 359 8.38 -20.76 -17.81
CA GLU A 359 7.62 -20.75 -16.55
C GLU A 359 7.16 -22.15 -16.11
N ARG A 360 7.00 -23.07 -17.07
CA ARG A 360 6.79 -24.48 -16.73
C ARG A 360 8.02 -25.06 -16.03
N LYS A 361 9.24 -24.70 -16.44
CA LYS A 361 10.47 -25.15 -15.78
C LYS A 361 10.58 -24.53 -14.38
N VAL A 362 10.32 -23.22 -14.24
CA VAL A 362 10.28 -22.52 -12.95
C VAL A 362 9.32 -23.19 -11.97
N ARG A 363 8.10 -23.53 -12.41
CA ARG A 363 7.15 -24.28 -11.57
C ARG A 363 7.59 -25.69 -11.21
N ASN A 364 8.23 -26.40 -12.14
CA ASN A 364 8.75 -27.74 -11.86
C ASN A 364 9.84 -27.73 -10.78
N GLU A 365 10.50 -26.60 -10.57
CA GLU A 365 11.43 -26.36 -9.45
C GLU A 365 10.71 -25.98 -8.14
N GLY A 366 9.38 -25.88 -8.13
CA GLY A 366 8.57 -25.53 -6.96
C GLY A 366 8.54 -24.04 -6.62
N LEU A 367 8.91 -23.18 -7.57
CA LEU A 367 8.80 -21.72 -7.48
C LEU A 367 7.46 -21.23 -8.03
N ILE A 368 7.10 -20.00 -7.69
CA ILE A 368 5.90 -19.29 -8.13
C ILE A 368 6.30 -18.25 -9.18
N PRO A 369 5.92 -18.46 -10.46
CA PRO A 369 6.12 -17.47 -11.52
C PRO A 369 5.43 -16.14 -11.25
N GLY A 370 6.18 -15.05 -11.43
CA GLY A 370 5.71 -13.68 -11.43
C GLY A 370 6.03 -12.97 -12.74
N LEU A 371 5.13 -12.10 -13.21
CA LEU A 371 5.38 -11.26 -14.39
C LEU A 371 4.96 -9.81 -14.20
N TRP A 372 5.77 -8.91 -14.75
CA TRP A 372 5.45 -7.49 -14.86
C TRP A 372 4.55 -7.18 -16.06
N THR A 373 3.66 -6.20 -15.91
CA THR A 373 2.86 -5.60 -16.98
C THR A 373 2.60 -4.13 -16.68
N ALA A 374 2.49 -3.27 -17.70
CA ALA A 374 1.84 -1.96 -17.57
C ALA A 374 0.45 -2.00 -18.21
N PRO A 375 -0.61 -2.40 -17.47
CA PRO A 375 -1.88 -2.88 -18.01
C PRO A 375 -2.55 -1.94 -19.01
N PHE A 376 -2.37 -0.63 -18.82
CA PHE A 376 -3.10 0.41 -19.54
C PHE A 376 -2.23 1.23 -20.50
N GLN A 377 -0.93 0.93 -20.59
CA GLN A 377 -0.04 1.55 -21.57
C GLN A 377 -0.06 0.79 -22.90
N VAL A 378 -0.06 1.55 -23.99
CA VAL A 378 -0.03 1.03 -25.37
C VAL A 378 1.08 1.74 -26.13
N ALA A 379 2.05 0.97 -26.65
CA ALA A 379 3.08 1.49 -27.54
C ALA A 379 2.59 1.59 -28.99
N ASP A 380 3.16 2.50 -29.78
CA ASP A 380 2.79 2.70 -31.19
C ASP A 380 3.13 1.56 -32.15
N ARG A 381 3.96 0.61 -31.72
CA ARG A 381 4.24 -0.65 -32.44
C ARG A 381 3.45 -1.85 -31.94
N SER A 382 2.57 -1.67 -30.96
CA SER A 382 1.71 -2.75 -30.46
C SER A 382 0.55 -3.03 -31.42
N TRP A 383 0.04 -4.25 -31.41
CA TRP A 383 -1.12 -4.62 -32.21
C TRP A 383 -2.34 -3.75 -31.94
N VAL A 384 -2.57 -3.35 -30.68
CA VAL A 384 -3.68 -2.45 -30.31
C VAL A 384 -3.55 -1.11 -31.04
N TYR A 385 -2.36 -0.50 -31.05
CA TYR A 385 -2.17 0.77 -31.75
C TYR A 385 -2.32 0.63 -33.28
N GLU A 386 -1.79 -0.45 -33.86
CA GLU A 386 -1.84 -0.63 -35.32
C GLU A 386 -3.25 -0.95 -35.85
N ASN A 387 -4.08 -1.63 -35.05
CA ASN A 387 -5.35 -2.19 -35.51
C ASN A 387 -6.59 -1.57 -34.85
N HIS A 388 -6.45 -0.98 -33.66
CA HIS A 388 -7.56 -0.54 -32.81
C HIS A 388 -7.27 0.79 -32.10
N ARG A 389 -6.90 1.83 -32.88
CA ARG A 389 -6.71 3.18 -32.33
C ARG A 389 -7.95 3.73 -31.66
N ASP A 390 -9.14 3.27 -32.06
CA ASP A 390 -10.43 3.58 -31.44
C ASP A 390 -10.56 3.05 -30.00
N TRP A 391 -9.67 2.17 -29.56
CA TRP A 391 -9.59 1.66 -28.18
C TRP A 391 -8.71 2.51 -27.27
N LEU A 392 -8.14 3.61 -27.77
CA LEU A 392 -7.30 4.50 -26.97
C LEU A 392 -8.14 5.64 -26.37
N VAL A 393 -7.62 6.31 -25.35
CA VAL A 393 -8.23 7.55 -24.84
C VAL A 393 -7.93 8.69 -25.82
N HIS A 394 -8.96 9.46 -26.17
CA HIS A 394 -8.85 10.52 -27.17
C HIS A 394 -9.02 11.92 -26.57
N ASN A 395 -8.46 12.92 -27.24
CA ASN A 395 -8.76 14.32 -27.01
C ASN A 395 -10.08 14.74 -27.69
N ALA A 396 -10.46 16.02 -27.55
CA ALA A 396 -11.69 16.55 -28.12
C ALA A 396 -11.77 16.52 -29.67
N LYS A 397 -10.63 16.34 -30.36
CA LYS A 397 -10.56 16.20 -31.82
C LYS A 397 -10.68 14.75 -32.28
N GLY A 398 -10.78 13.79 -31.36
CA GLY A 398 -10.78 12.37 -31.66
C GLY A 398 -9.38 11.83 -31.98
N GLU A 399 -8.32 12.48 -31.50
CA GLU A 399 -6.93 12.03 -31.64
C GLU A 399 -6.47 11.36 -30.34
N ALA A 400 -5.73 10.25 -30.42
CA ALA A 400 -5.26 9.53 -29.25
C ALA A 400 -4.24 10.34 -28.45
N ILE A 401 -4.42 10.41 -27.13
CA ILE A 401 -3.57 11.20 -26.24
C ILE A 401 -2.23 10.49 -26.02
N ARG A 402 -1.12 11.19 -26.29
CA ARG A 402 0.23 10.71 -26.00
C ARG A 402 0.62 11.05 -24.56
N ILE A 403 1.13 10.07 -23.84
CA ILE A 403 1.49 10.17 -22.40
C ILE A 403 2.98 9.99 -22.11
N GLY A 404 3.81 9.69 -23.12
CA GLY A 404 5.24 9.54 -22.91
C GLY A 404 5.94 8.72 -23.97
N GLN A 405 7.04 8.09 -23.56
CA GLN A 405 7.83 7.18 -24.38
C GLN A 405 8.69 6.22 -23.52
N VAL A 406 9.04 5.05 -24.07
CA VAL A 406 10.08 4.15 -23.50
C VAL A 406 11.41 4.46 -24.18
N ASP A 407 12.43 4.84 -23.41
CA ASP A 407 13.81 5.09 -23.87
C ASP A 407 13.97 6.00 -25.10
N GLY A 408 13.00 6.90 -25.33
CA GLY A 408 13.01 7.76 -26.52
C GLY A 408 12.65 7.08 -27.84
N LYS A 409 12.16 5.84 -27.80
CA LYS A 409 11.95 4.99 -28.98
C LYS A 409 10.47 4.68 -29.22
N ASP A 410 9.77 4.13 -28.23
CA ASP A 410 8.35 3.76 -28.34
C ASP A 410 7.47 4.88 -27.80
N ARG A 411 6.50 5.36 -28.57
CA ARG A 411 5.54 6.38 -28.07
C ARG A 411 4.41 5.71 -27.33
N LEU A 412 4.03 6.26 -26.18
CA LEU A 412 3.03 5.68 -25.29
C LEU A 412 1.68 6.41 -25.34
N PHE A 413 0.62 5.62 -25.30
CA PHE A 413 -0.79 6.01 -25.28
C PHE A 413 -1.54 5.24 -24.19
N VAL A 414 -2.77 5.67 -23.90
CA VAL A 414 -3.62 5.08 -22.86
C VAL A 414 -4.69 4.19 -23.47
N LEU A 415 -4.82 2.95 -22.99
CA LEU A 415 -5.93 2.06 -23.31
C LEU A 415 -7.22 2.53 -22.64
N ASP A 416 -8.28 2.73 -23.41
CA ASP A 416 -9.62 3.01 -22.89
C ASP A 416 -10.30 1.70 -22.45
N THR A 417 -10.20 1.41 -21.16
CA THR A 417 -10.78 0.22 -20.52
C THR A 417 -12.31 0.23 -20.48
N THR A 418 -12.97 1.33 -20.87
CA THR A 418 -14.42 1.40 -21.00
C THR A 418 -14.91 0.88 -22.35
N ASN A 419 -14.02 0.76 -23.34
CA ASN A 419 -14.31 0.20 -24.65
C ASN A 419 -14.42 -1.34 -24.58
N PRO A 420 -15.54 -1.95 -25.02
CA PRO A 420 -15.73 -3.41 -24.97
C PRO A 420 -14.63 -4.24 -25.65
N GLY A 421 -14.03 -3.72 -26.73
CA GLY A 421 -12.94 -4.37 -27.44
C GLY A 421 -11.63 -4.36 -26.63
N ALA A 422 -11.30 -3.21 -26.03
CA ALA A 422 -10.16 -3.09 -25.10
C ALA A 422 -10.32 -4.02 -23.89
N GLN A 423 -11.53 -4.13 -23.36
CA GLN A 423 -11.83 -5.06 -22.27
C GLN A 423 -11.57 -6.51 -22.69
N GLU A 424 -11.98 -6.90 -23.91
CA GLU A 424 -11.73 -8.26 -24.41
C GLU A 424 -10.25 -8.54 -24.62
N TYR A 425 -9.49 -7.53 -25.09
CA TYR A 425 -8.05 -7.59 -25.13
C TYR A 425 -7.44 -7.86 -23.75
N LEU A 426 -7.86 -7.12 -22.71
CA LEU A 426 -7.42 -7.37 -21.33
C LEU A 426 -7.77 -8.79 -20.88
N ARG A 427 -9.01 -9.25 -21.10
CA ARG A 427 -9.42 -10.63 -20.73
C ARG A 427 -8.52 -11.67 -21.37
N LYS A 428 -8.23 -11.54 -22.66
CA LYS A 428 -7.38 -12.49 -23.39
C LYS A 428 -5.94 -12.47 -22.87
N THR A 429 -5.36 -11.29 -22.69
CA THR A 429 -3.99 -11.13 -22.20
C THR A 429 -3.84 -11.76 -20.81
N TYR A 430 -4.66 -11.35 -19.85
CA TYR A 430 -4.54 -11.83 -18.47
C TYR A 430 -4.99 -13.28 -18.31
N SER A 431 -5.91 -13.80 -19.14
CA SER A 431 -6.19 -15.24 -19.18
C SER A 431 -5.01 -16.03 -19.72
N THR A 432 -4.25 -15.50 -20.69
CA THR A 432 -3.04 -16.16 -21.18
C THR A 432 -2.00 -16.25 -20.06
N LEU A 433 -1.74 -15.15 -19.35
CA LEU A 433 -0.79 -15.12 -18.24
C LEU A 433 -1.23 -16.07 -17.11
N ALA A 434 -2.43 -15.88 -16.56
CA ALA A 434 -2.88 -16.63 -15.39
C ALA A 434 -3.26 -18.09 -15.72
N ASN A 435 -3.97 -18.36 -16.81
CA ASN A 435 -4.57 -19.67 -17.05
C ASN A 435 -3.75 -20.55 -18.02
N GLU A 436 -3.06 -19.98 -19.00
CA GLU A 436 -2.25 -20.76 -19.95
C GLU A 436 -0.79 -20.89 -19.54
N TRP A 437 -0.24 -19.80 -19.00
CA TRP A 437 1.14 -19.74 -18.52
C TRP A 437 1.22 -20.04 -17.03
N ASN A 438 0.12 -20.01 -16.29
CA ASN A 438 0.02 -20.34 -14.86
C ASN A 438 0.96 -19.48 -14.00
N ILE A 439 0.87 -18.18 -14.23
CA ILE A 439 1.48 -17.11 -13.44
C ILE A 439 0.70 -16.92 -12.13
N GLY A 440 1.42 -16.85 -11.00
CA GLY A 440 0.83 -16.73 -9.66
C GLY A 440 0.92 -15.32 -9.06
N TYR A 441 1.71 -14.44 -9.67
CA TYR A 441 1.89 -13.05 -9.24
C TYR A 441 2.03 -12.16 -10.48
N ILE A 442 1.35 -11.00 -10.50
CA ILE A 442 1.42 -10.06 -11.61
C ILE A 442 1.58 -8.63 -11.10
N LYS A 443 2.65 -7.98 -11.52
CA LYS A 443 2.92 -6.56 -11.26
C LYS A 443 2.23 -5.68 -12.31
N LEU A 444 1.57 -4.63 -11.85
CA LEU A 444 0.70 -3.74 -12.62
C LEU A 444 1.21 -2.29 -12.51
N ASP A 445 2.04 -1.89 -13.46
CA ASP A 445 2.88 -0.69 -13.36
C ASP A 445 2.38 0.48 -14.22
N PHE A 446 2.91 1.68 -13.96
CA PHE A 446 2.64 2.94 -14.66
C PHE A 446 1.14 3.31 -14.74
N MET A 447 0.40 2.99 -13.68
CA MET A 447 -1.01 3.31 -13.55
C MET A 447 -1.29 4.82 -13.39
N GLU A 448 -0.36 5.60 -12.83
CA GLU A 448 -0.52 7.05 -12.68
C GLU A 448 -0.36 7.77 -14.02
N ASP A 449 0.54 7.26 -14.88
CA ASP A 449 0.74 7.78 -16.23
C ASP A 449 -0.48 7.61 -17.13
N THR A 450 -1.27 6.58 -16.84
CA THR A 450 -2.45 6.19 -17.61
C THR A 450 -3.75 6.71 -17.02
N ALA A 451 -3.71 7.28 -15.81
CA ALA A 451 -4.83 7.99 -15.20
C ALA A 451 -4.99 9.40 -15.83
N VAL A 452 -5.26 9.47 -17.13
CA VAL A 452 -5.38 10.73 -17.90
C VAL A 452 -6.83 11.05 -18.24
N GLU A 453 -7.29 12.26 -17.93
CA GLU A 453 -8.62 12.69 -18.35
C GLU A 453 -8.70 12.85 -19.88
N GLY A 454 -9.83 12.45 -20.46
CA GLY A 454 -10.05 12.47 -21.90
C GLY A 454 -11.44 12.01 -22.29
N PHE A 455 -11.63 11.71 -23.57
CA PHE A 455 -12.88 11.18 -24.12
C PHE A 455 -12.80 9.65 -24.18
N TYR A 456 -13.63 9.03 -23.35
CA TYR A 456 -13.78 7.59 -23.21
C TYR A 456 -15.00 7.09 -24.00
N TYR A 457 -14.98 5.81 -24.39
CA TYR A 457 -16.08 5.10 -25.03
C TYR A 457 -17.34 5.16 -24.18
N ARG A 458 -17.21 4.97 -22.85
CA ARG A 458 -18.28 5.26 -21.90
C ARG A 458 -18.24 6.75 -21.53
N PRO A 459 -19.23 7.56 -21.96
CA PRO A 459 -19.22 8.98 -21.65
C PRO A 459 -19.37 9.23 -20.15
N ASN A 460 -18.93 10.40 -19.69
CA ASN A 460 -19.05 10.84 -18.30
C ASN A 460 -18.31 9.93 -17.29
N THR A 461 -17.21 9.32 -17.73
CA THR A 461 -16.29 8.48 -16.94
C THR A 461 -15.02 9.27 -16.65
N THR A 462 -14.53 9.22 -15.42
CA THR A 462 -13.22 9.79 -15.06
C THR A 462 -12.07 8.83 -15.36
N ALA A 463 -10.84 9.34 -15.39
CA ALA A 463 -9.66 8.49 -15.54
C ALA A 463 -9.55 7.39 -14.45
N LEU A 464 -9.90 7.72 -13.20
CA LEU A 464 -9.87 6.77 -12.10
C LEU A 464 -11.00 5.72 -12.17
N GLU A 465 -12.17 6.07 -12.71
CA GLU A 465 -13.24 5.09 -12.98
C GLU A 465 -12.81 4.11 -14.09
N ALA A 466 -12.20 4.61 -15.18
CA ALA A 466 -11.68 3.78 -16.24
C ALA A 466 -10.60 2.81 -15.72
N GLN A 467 -9.63 3.31 -14.96
CA GLN A 467 -8.61 2.47 -14.33
C GLN A 467 -9.21 1.36 -13.47
N ARG A 468 -10.19 1.67 -12.62
CA ARG A 468 -10.90 0.66 -11.80
C ARG A 468 -11.64 -0.38 -12.64
N ILE A 469 -12.29 0.02 -13.74
CA ILE A 469 -12.93 -0.93 -14.67
C ILE A 469 -11.89 -1.91 -15.22
N GLY A 470 -10.73 -1.41 -15.64
CA GLY A 470 -9.63 -2.23 -16.12
C GLY A 470 -9.13 -3.21 -15.06
N LEU A 471 -8.84 -2.73 -13.85
CA LEU A 471 -8.37 -3.54 -12.73
C LEU A 471 -9.39 -4.62 -12.32
N GLN A 472 -10.69 -4.30 -12.31
CA GLN A 472 -11.74 -5.26 -12.02
C GLN A 472 -11.80 -6.39 -13.06
N ILE A 473 -11.61 -6.06 -14.34
CA ILE A 473 -11.52 -7.07 -15.40
C ILE A 473 -10.31 -7.98 -15.18
N VAL A 474 -9.14 -7.39 -14.90
CA VAL A 474 -7.93 -8.17 -14.59
C VAL A 474 -8.19 -9.12 -13.41
N ARG A 475 -8.67 -8.61 -12.28
CA ARG A 475 -9.00 -9.42 -11.09
C ARG A 475 -9.98 -10.55 -11.41
N GLN A 476 -11.08 -10.26 -12.12
CA GLN A 476 -12.08 -11.27 -12.46
C GLN A 476 -11.49 -12.42 -13.29
N ILE A 477 -10.53 -12.14 -14.17
CA ILE A 477 -9.95 -13.11 -15.09
C ILE A 477 -8.84 -13.94 -14.46
N VAL A 478 -8.00 -13.32 -13.62
CA VAL A 478 -6.91 -14.02 -12.94
C VAL A 478 -7.39 -14.79 -11.69
N GLY A 479 -8.55 -14.41 -11.15
CA GLY A 479 -9.15 -15.03 -9.96
C GLY A 479 -8.48 -14.61 -8.66
N ASP A 480 -8.90 -15.21 -7.55
CA ASP A 480 -8.44 -14.84 -6.20
C ASP A 480 -7.06 -15.41 -5.82
N GLN A 481 -6.55 -16.38 -6.58
CA GLN A 481 -5.31 -17.08 -6.27
C GLN A 481 -4.07 -16.42 -6.87
N VAL A 482 -4.24 -15.53 -7.84
CA VAL A 482 -3.15 -14.75 -8.44
C VAL A 482 -3.01 -13.45 -7.66
N LEU A 483 -1.80 -13.18 -7.19
CA LEU A 483 -1.47 -11.93 -6.54
C LEU A 483 -1.37 -10.81 -7.59
N LEU A 484 -2.05 -9.70 -7.35
CA LEU A 484 -1.89 -8.49 -8.13
C LEU A 484 -1.15 -7.45 -7.31
N ASP A 485 -0.08 -6.91 -7.89
CA ASP A 485 0.75 -5.90 -7.28
C ASP A 485 0.55 -4.56 -7.96
N LYS A 486 0.04 -3.57 -7.23
CA LYS A 486 -0.11 -2.22 -7.79
C LYS A 486 1.22 -1.51 -7.77
N ASP A 487 1.58 -0.93 -8.89
CA ASP A 487 2.78 -0.11 -9.02
C ASP A 487 2.51 1.14 -9.88
N GLY A 488 3.24 2.20 -9.58
CA GLY A 488 3.08 3.53 -10.15
C GLY A 488 1.61 3.92 -10.14
N SER A 489 0.97 4.03 -8.98
CA SER A 489 -0.50 4.17 -8.88
C SER A 489 -0.92 5.09 -7.75
N PRO A 490 -2.05 5.83 -7.90
CA PRO A 490 -2.75 6.36 -6.75
C PRO A 490 -2.97 5.29 -5.67
N MET A 491 -2.67 5.62 -4.41
CA MET A 491 -2.62 4.63 -3.31
C MET A 491 -3.99 3.99 -3.03
N LEU A 492 -5.06 4.80 -3.02
CA LEU A 492 -6.39 4.36 -2.60
C LEU A 492 -7.21 3.71 -3.73
N ASN A 493 -7.01 4.15 -4.98
CA ASN A 493 -7.81 3.69 -6.12
C ASN A 493 -7.82 2.17 -6.36
N PRO A 494 -6.71 1.42 -6.20
CA PRO A 494 -6.69 -0.03 -6.45
C PRO A 494 -7.11 -0.89 -5.22
N VAL A 495 -7.32 -0.28 -4.05
CA VAL A 495 -7.62 -1.01 -2.81
C VAL A 495 -8.89 -1.86 -2.97
N GLY A 496 -8.84 -3.09 -2.44
CA GLY A 496 -9.90 -4.10 -2.58
C GLY A 496 -9.83 -4.90 -3.89
N ILE A 497 -9.02 -4.48 -4.86
CA ILE A 497 -8.82 -5.19 -6.13
C ILE A 497 -7.46 -5.89 -6.17
N VAL A 498 -6.40 -5.22 -5.69
CA VAL A 498 -5.02 -5.74 -5.64
C VAL A 498 -4.68 -6.33 -4.27
N ASP A 499 -3.63 -7.15 -4.20
CA ASP A 499 -3.18 -7.83 -2.97
C ASP A 499 -1.93 -7.18 -2.37
N THR A 500 -0.98 -6.79 -3.22
CA THR A 500 0.27 -6.13 -2.84
C THR A 500 0.34 -4.73 -3.47
N GLY A 501 1.25 -3.89 -3.00
CA GLY A 501 1.43 -2.58 -3.61
C GLY A 501 2.67 -1.82 -3.22
N ARG A 502 3.36 -1.27 -4.22
CA ARG A 502 4.61 -0.53 -4.01
C ARG A 502 4.38 0.77 -3.25
N ILE A 503 5.20 1.06 -2.23
CA ILE A 503 5.00 2.21 -1.32
C ILE A 503 6.15 3.20 -1.30
N SER A 504 7.18 3.00 -2.11
CA SER A 504 8.37 3.84 -2.14
C SER A 504 8.88 3.99 -3.56
N LEU A 505 9.89 4.83 -3.76
CA LEU A 505 10.58 4.93 -5.04
C LEU A 505 11.24 3.62 -5.44
N ASP A 506 11.55 3.52 -6.74
CA ASP A 506 12.48 2.54 -7.29
C ASP A 506 13.78 2.46 -6.45
N THR A 507 14.15 1.25 -6.06
CA THR A 507 15.45 0.97 -5.42
C THR A 507 16.50 0.56 -6.46
N GLY A 508 17.70 0.22 -6.01
CA GLY A 508 18.77 -0.22 -6.89
C GLY A 508 20.08 -0.49 -6.17
N HIS A 509 21.15 -0.62 -6.95
CA HIS A 509 22.48 -0.99 -6.47
C HIS A 509 23.28 0.22 -5.94
N THR A 510 22.60 1.18 -5.29
CA THR A 510 23.22 2.34 -4.63
C THR A 510 22.60 2.63 -3.27
N PHE A 511 23.38 3.23 -2.38
CA PHE A 511 22.86 3.70 -1.08
C PHE A 511 21.81 4.79 -1.27
N GLU A 512 21.99 5.68 -2.24
CA GLU A 512 21.07 6.76 -2.56
C GLU A 512 19.69 6.22 -2.93
N ALA A 513 19.58 5.15 -3.73
CA ALA A 513 18.30 4.54 -4.07
C ALA A 513 17.56 4.03 -2.82
N THR A 514 18.30 3.35 -1.92
CA THR A 514 17.75 2.91 -0.62
C THR A 514 17.31 4.12 0.23
N LYS A 515 18.12 5.17 0.29
CA LYS A 515 17.83 6.38 1.05
C LYS A 515 16.62 7.14 0.49
N ASP A 516 16.47 7.20 -0.83
CA ASP A 516 15.38 7.90 -1.52
C ASP A 516 14.05 7.14 -1.36
N ALA A 517 14.08 5.80 -1.27
CA ALA A 517 12.90 4.97 -0.98
C ALA A 517 12.40 5.11 0.47
N ALA A 518 13.30 5.32 1.43
CA ALA A 518 13.01 5.22 2.87
C ALA A 518 11.90 6.15 3.40
N PRO A 519 11.77 7.43 2.98
CA PRO A 519 10.64 8.27 3.38
C PRO A 519 9.29 7.66 3.01
N GLY A 520 9.17 7.03 1.83
CA GLY A 520 7.95 6.36 1.39
C GLY A 520 7.59 5.19 2.31
N VAL A 521 8.57 4.32 2.60
CA VAL A 521 8.41 3.19 3.54
C VAL A 521 7.97 3.68 4.92
N ALA A 522 8.60 4.72 5.45
CA ALA A 522 8.25 5.30 6.75
C ALA A 522 6.84 5.90 6.74
N ALA A 523 6.54 6.80 5.80
CA ALA A 523 5.28 7.52 5.76
C ALA A 523 4.06 6.61 5.53
N ARG A 524 4.25 5.48 4.85
CA ARG A 524 3.17 4.55 4.47
C ARG A 524 3.18 3.26 5.28
N TYR A 525 3.90 3.19 6.41
CA TYR A 525 3.97 1.99 7.26
C TYR A 525 2.57 1.44 7.63
N TYR A 526 1.62 2.35 7.91
CA TYR A 526 0.25 2.03 8.29
C TYR A 526 -0.58 1.44 7.15
N MET A 527 -0.12 1.52 5.89
CA MET A 527 -0.80 0.90 4.74
C MET A 527 -0.57 -0.60 4.67
N ASN A 528 0.54 -1.11 5.24
CA ASN A 528 0.80 -2.54 5.27
C ASN A 528 -0.33 -3.25 6.01
N ARG A 529 -0.90 -4.28 5.37
CA ARG A 529 -2.05 -5.05 5.85
C ARG A 529 -3.36 -4.28 6.01
N ASN A 530 -3.41 -3.03 5.54
CA ASN A 530 -4.59 -2.17 5.56
C ASN A 530 -5.07 -1.78 4.16
N PHE A 531 -4.17 -1.36 3.28
CA PHE A 531 -4.48 -1.08 1.87
C PHE A 531 -4.13 -2.30 1.00
N PHE A 532 -2.96 -2.86 1.27
CA PHE A 532 -2.34 -3.99 0.56
C PHE A 532 -1.25 -4.60 1.47
N VAL A 533 -0.64 -5.71 1.05
CA VAL A 533 0.67 -6.12 1.57
C VAL A 533 1.72 -5.20 0.94
N SER A 534 2.42 -4.42 1.75
CA SER A 534 3.32 -3.38 1.21
C SER A 534 4.47 -3.97 0.42
N ASP A 535 4.76 -3.40 -0.74
CA ASP A 535 5.98 -3.65 -1.49
C ASP A 535 6.95 -2.47 -1.28
N PRO A 536 8.07 -2.66 -0.57
CA PRO A 536 9.10 -1.63 -0.41
C PRO A 536 10.05 -1.53 -1.62
N ASP A 537 9.74 -2.24 -2.70
CA ASP A 537 10.66 -2.60 -3.77
C ASP A 537 11.77 -3.57 -3.30
N ALA A 538 12.58 -4.07 -4.24
CA ALA A 538 13.60 -5.06 -3.92
C ALA A 538 14.77 -4.48 -3.12
N PHE A 539 15.40 -5.30 -2.29
CA PHE A 539 16.70 -4.96 -1.70
C PHE A 539 17.84 -5.48 -2.58
N CYS A 540 18.97 -4.78 -2.55
CA CYS A 540 20.19 -5.17 -3.25
C CYS A 540 21.32 -5.27 -2.22
N VAL A 541 21.97 -6.43 -2.13
CA VAL A 541 23.06 -6.67 -1.17
C VAL A 541 24.32 -7.19 -1.82
N SER A 542 24.29 -7.59 -3.09
CA SER A 542 25.47 -8.10 -3.79
C SER A 542 26.50 -6.99 -4.08
N LYS A 543 27.64 -7.40 -4.63
CA LYS A 543 28.66 -6.50 -5.15
C LYS A 543 28.44 -6.14 -6.63
N GLN A 544 27.28 -6.47 -7.18
CA GLN A 544 26.95 -6.17 -8.58
C GLN A 544 26.99 -4.66 -8.84
N THR A 545 27.45 -4.31 -10.03
CA THR A 545 27.38 -2.95 -10.57
C THR A 545 26.68 -2.97 -11.91
N VAL A 546 25.87 -1.95 -12.20
CA VAL A 546 25.15 -1.80 -13.46
C VAL A 546 25.55 -0.46 -14.06
N THR A 547 26.43 -0.48 -15.05
CA THR A 547 27.16 0.73 -15.49
C THR A 547 26.50 1.48 -16.65
N ASP A 548 25.56 0.82 -17.34
CA ASP A 548 24.77 1.34 -18.45
C ASP A 548 23.41 1.91 -18.03
N GLN A 549 23.05 1.81 -16.74
CA GLN A 549 21.86 2.43 -16.15
C GLN A 549 22.24 3.56 -15.18
N PRO A 550 22.49 4.78 -15.67
CA PRO A 550 23.09 5.84 -14.86
C PRO A 550 22.18 6.40 -13.76
N TRP A 551 20.89 6.07 -13.77
CA TRP A 551 19.88 6.64 -12.87
C TRP A 551 19.72 5.87 -11.55
N HIS A 552 20.14 4.59 -11.47
CA HIS A 552 20.19 3.80 -10.22
C HIS A 552 21.24 2.67 -10.23
N GLY A 553 21.98 2.49 -11.32
CA GLY A 553 23.08 1.55 -11.45
C GLY A 553 24.39 2.13 -10.90
N GLY A 554 24.78 1.66 -9.73
CA GLY A 554 26.03 2.06 -9.09
C GLY A 554 27.25 1.72 -9.95
N LYS A 555 28.21 2.66 -10.03
CA LYS A 555 29.53 2.41 -10.66
C LYS A 555 30.50 1.70 -9.72
N VAL A 556 30.17 1.66 -8.43
CA VAL A 556 30.93 1.02 -7.37
C VAL A 556 30.01 0.05 -6.63
N PRO A 557 30.53 -1.11 -6.19
CA PRO A 557 29.76 -2.03 -5.36
C PRO A 557 29.33 -1.36 -4.04
N LEU A 558 28.14 -1.70 -3.55
CA LEU A 558 27.71 -1.32 -2.20
C LEU A 558 28.73 -1.76 -1.16
N THR A 559 28.97 -0.92 -0.14
CA THR A 559 29.65 -1.37 1.07
C THR A 559 28.80 -2.38 1.84
N LEU A 560 29.36 -3.06 2.83
CA LEU A 560 28.58 -4.00 3.65
C LEU A 560 27.54 -3.25 4.51
N ASP A 561 27.88 -2.08 5.04
CA ASP A 561 26.96 -1.26 5.82
C ASP A 561 25.79 -0.74 4.97
N GLU A 562 26.05 -0.38 3.71
CA GLU A 562 25.00 0.02 2.76
C GLU A 562 24.08 -1.15 2.39
N ALA A 563 24.62 -2.35 2.18
CA ALA A 563 23.81 -3.54 1.96
C ALA A 563 22.96 -3.91 3.17
N LYS A 564 23.50 -3.74 4.40
CA LYS A 564 22.71 -3.88 5.63
C LYS A 564 21.57 -2.86 5.68
N ALA A 565 21.80 -1.63 5.24
CA ALA A 565 20.75 -0.62 5.14
C ALA A 565 19.67 -1.00 4.11
N SER A 566 20.06 -1.48 2.93
CA SER A 566 19.12 -1.92 1.89
C SER A 566 18.20 -3.04 2.37
N ILE A 567 18.77 -4.12 2.92
CA ILE A 567 17.98 -5.26 3.39
C ILE A 567 17.16 -4.94 4.66
N ALA A 568 17.67 -4.09 5.55
CA ALA A 568 16.92 -3.62 6.72
C ALA A 568 15.72 -2.75 6.33
N LEU A 569 15.85 -1.92 5.29
CA LEU A 569 14.75 -1.08 4.83
C LEU A 569 13.58 -1.93 4.32
N SER A 570 13.88 -2.97 3.54
CA SER A 570 12.86 -3.92 3.09
C SER A 570 12.23 -4.67 4.28
N ALA A 571 13.04 -5.05 5.29
CA ALA A 571 12.55 -5.71 6.50
C ALA A 571 11.57 -4.85 7.32
N VAL A 572 11.85 -3.56 7.51
CA VAL A 572 10.95 -2.67 8.29
C VAL A 572 9.61 -2.40 7.61
N ALA A 573 9.49 -2.61 6.30
CA ALA A 573 8.21 -2.49 5.61
C ALA A 573 7.23 -3.62 5.98
N GLY A 574 7.75 -4.79 6.38
CA GLY A 574 6.97 -5.93 6.86
C GLY A 574 6.06 -6.60 5.82
N GLY A 575 6.21 -6.24 4.54
CA GLY A 575 5.44 -6.78 3.42
C GLY A 575 6.33 -7.64 2.50
N MET A 576 6.36 -7.36 1.21
CA MET A 576 7.21 -8.08 0.24
C MET A 576 8.70 -7.96 0.59
N TYR A 577 9.43 -9.03 0.28
CA TYR A 577 10.85 -9.15 0.57
C TYR A 577 11.56 -9.83 -0.60
N GLU A 578 11.88 -9.03 -1.62
CA GLU A 578 12.43 -9.48 -2.88
C GLU A 578 13.90 -9.09 -3.06
N ILE A 579 14.67 -10.03 -3.62
CA ILE A 579 16.08 -9.85 -3.94
C ILE A 579 16.20 -9.26 -5.35
N GLY A 580 16.90 -8.12 -5.47
CA GLY A 580 17.16 -7.41 -6.74
C GLY A 580 18.54 -7.67 -7.36
N ASP A 581 19.24 -8.72 -6.91
CA ASP A 581 20.62 -9.03 -7.32
C ASP A 581 20.70 -10.17 -8.35
N ASP A 582 21.79 -10.25 -9.12
CA ASP A 582 22.21 -11.47 -9.83
C ASP A 582 22.53 -12.59 -8.82
N LEU A 583 21.67 -13.61 -8.72
CA LEU A 583 21.71 -14.60 -7.64
C LEU A 583 23.01 -15.43 -7.60
N PRO A 584 23.54 -15.94 -8.73
CA PRO A 584 24.88 -16.52 -8.76
C PRO A 584 25.99 -15.59 -8.24
N ALA A 585 25.95 -14.29 -8.58
CA ALA A 585 26.95 -13.33 -8.13
C ALA A 585 26.82 -13.04 -6.62
N LEU A 586 25.59 -12.91 -6.12
CA LEU A 586 25.28 -12.84 -4.69
C LEU A 586 25.81 -14.09 -3.97
N GLY A 587 25.53 -15.27 -4.50
CA GLY A 587 25.92 -16.56 -3.92
C GLY A 587 27.43 -16.80 -3.84
N ALA A 588 28.23 -16.07 -4.62
CA ALA A 588 29.69 -16.15 -4.58
C ALA A 588 30.32 -15.41 -3.39
N ASP A 589 29.56 -14.55 -2.70
CA ASP A 589 30.02 -13.80 -1.53
C ASP A 589 29.27 -14.27 -0.27
N ALA A 590 29.96 -15.05 0.56
CA ALA A 590 29.37 -15.63 1.76
C ALA A 590 28.89 -14.59 2.78
N GLU A 591 29.53 -13.41 2.85
CA GLU A 591 29.11 -12.35 3.77
C GLU A 591 27.81 -11.69 3.30
N ARG A 592 27.63 -11.51 1.98
CA ARG A 592 26.38 -10.98 1.42
C ARG A 592 25.26 -12.00 1.46
N LEU A 593 25.56 -13.26 1.13
CA LEU A 593 24.57 -14.34 1.20
C LEU A 593 24.05 -14.55 2.63
N ALA A 594 24.91 -14.40 3.64
CA ALA A 594 24.52 -14.51 5.04
C ALA A 594 23.46 -13.48 5.47
N LEU A 595 23.41 -12.30 4.84
CA LEU A 595 22.35 -11.31 5.10
C LEU A 595 20.97 -11.85 4.67
N VAL A 596 20.90 -12.43 3.47
CA VAL A 596 19.66 -13.00 2.90
C VAL A 596 19.22 -14.28 3.64
N GLN A 597 20.16 -15.01 4.21
CA GLN A 597 19.90 -16.23 5.00
C GLN A 597 19.67 -15.94 6.49
N ASN A 598 19.69 -14.68 6.92
CA ASN A 598 19.56 -14.31 8.32
C ASN A 598 18.16 -14.66 8.86
N GLN A 599 18.12 -15.56 9.86
CA GLN A 599 16.88 -16.10 10.38
C GLN A 599 16.02 -15.06 11.13
N ASP A 600 16.63 -14.10 11.84
CA ASP A 600 15.89 -13.04 12.53
C ASP A 600 15.20 -12.12 11.52
N LEU A 601 15.85 -11.79 10.39
CA LEU A 601 15.22 -11.02 9.31
C LEU A 601 14.07 -11.80 8.65
N ILE A 602 14.26 -13.09 8.40
CA ILE A 602 13.22 -13.96 7.83
C ILE A 602 12.01 -14.06 8.78
N GLU A 603 12.24 -14.21 10.09
CA GLU A 603 11.17 -14.23 11.10
C GLU A 603 10.44 -12.89 11.20
N MET A 604 11.19 -11.77 11.15
CA MET A 604 10.63 -10.42 11.10
C MET A 604 9.71 -10.21 9.89
N ILE A 605 10.06 -10.75 8.72
CA ILE A 605 9.19 -10.70 7.53
C ILE A 605 7.98 -11.63 7.66
N LYS A 606 8.17 -12.85 8.17
CA LYS A 606 7.07 -13.81 8.39
C LYS A 606 6.05 -13.31 9.41
N LEU A 607 6.45 -12.45 10.34
CA LEU A 607 5.54 -11.73 11.25
C LEU A 607 4.51 -10.88 10.48
N SER A 608 4.82 -10.46 9.25
CA SER A 608 3.93 -9.70 8.37
C SER A 608 3.45 -8.36 8.95
N ARG A 609 4.25 -7.73 9.81
CA ARG A 609 3.98 -6.44 10.45
C ARG A 609 5.03 -5.41 10.02
N ALA A 610 4.58 -4.24 9.61
CA ALA A 610 5.49 -3.11 9.38
C ALA A 610 6.02 -2.58 10.72
N SER A 611 7.28 -2.16 10.74
CA SER A 611 7.86 -1.45 11.87
C SER A 611 7.33 -0.02 11.92
N LYS A 612 6.92 0.41 13.11
CA LYS A 612 6.46 1.77 13.38
C LYS A 612 7.67 2.73 13.33
N PRO A 613 7.68 3.76 12.46
CA PRO A 613 8.70 4.79 12.45
C PRO A 613 8.51 5.72 13.66
N VAL A 614 9.22 5.46 14.76
CA VAL A 614 9.06 6.14 16.05
C VAL A 614 9.27 7.65 15.92
N ASP A 615 10.18 8.06 15.03
CA ASP A 615 10.55 9.45 14.79
C ASP A 615 9.92 10.06 13.53
N LEU A 616 8.86 9.48 12.95
CA LEU A 616 8.29 9.91 11.66
C LEU A 616 8.09 11.43 11.51
N MET A 617 7.38 12.06 12.45
CA MET A 617 7.15 13.52 12.43
C MET A 617 8.05 14.28 13.41
N SER A 618 8.97 13.59 14.08
CA SER A 618 9.82 14.14 15.15
C SER A 618 11.32 13.91 14.95
N TYR A 619 11.75 13.33 13.83
CA TYR A 619 13.16 13.12 13.51
C TYR A 619 13.91 14.44 13.54
N SER A 620 15.15 14.37 14.01
CA SER A 620 16.01 15.53 14.15
C SER A 620 16.47 16.01 12.76
N PRO A 621 16.65 17.33 12.53
CA PRO A 621 17.19 17.82 11.26
C PRO A 621 18.53 17.17 10.85
N GLU A 622 19.35 16.75 11.81
CA GLU A 622 20.63 16.09 11.55
C GLU A 622 20.50 14.65 10.99
N ASP A 623 19.34 14.02 11.12
CA ASP A 623 19.05 12.70 10.52
C ASP A 623 18.57 12.82 9.07
N ASN A 624 18.25 14.05 8.61
CA ASN A 624 17.62 14.43 7.34
C ASN A 624 16.21 13.83 7.07
N GLN A 625 15.91 12.63 7.55
CA GLN A 625 14.65 11.90 7.35
C GLN A 625 14.43 10.89 8.50
N PRO A 626 13.23 10.28 8.63
CA PRO A 626 12.95 9.28 9.67
C PRO A 626 13.98 8.15 9.69
N SER A 627 14.41 7.76 10.88
CA SER A 627 15.59 6.92 11.04
C SER A 627 15.42 5.81 12.08
N ILE A 628 14.39 5.87 12.93
CA ILE A 628 14.21 4.94 14.05
C ILE A 628 12.89 4.18 13.88
N PHE A 629 12.98 2.86 13.79
CA PHE A 629 11.84 1.98 13.57
C PHE A 629 11.76 0.92 14.66
N TRP A 630 10.54 0.62 15.10
CA TRP A 630 10.27 -0.40 16.11
C TRP A 630 9.16 -1.33 15.67
N VAL A 631 9.40 -2.64 15.75
CA VAL A 631 8.33 -3.65 15.67
C VAL A 631 8.36 -4.52 16.91
N GLU A 632 7.23 -4.64 17.57
CA GLU A 632 7.01 -5.65 18.59
C GLU A 632 6.73 -6.99 17.91
N GLU A 633 7.57 -7.98 18.18
CA GLU A 633 7.35 -9.34 17.68
C GLU A 633 6.30 -10.00 18.57
N ASP A 634 6.56 -10.05 19.87
CA ASP A 634 5.66 -10.52 20.91
C ASP A 634 5.87 -9.72 22.23
N HIS A 635 5.13 -10.10 23.27
CA HIS A 635 5.24 -9.51 24.61
C HIS A 635 6.63 -9.63 25.29
N ARG A 636 7.53 -10.46 24.74
CA ARG A 636 8.88 -10.69 25.26
C ARG A 636 9.92 -9.89 24.48
N GLN A 637 9.78 -9.73 23.17
CA GLN A 637 10.84 -9.17 22.33
C GLN A 637 10.33 -8.34 21.14
N GLY A 638 11.21 -7.47 20.66
CA GLY A 638 10.99 -6.68 19.44
C GLY A 638 12.30 -6.32 18.75
N MET A 639 12.17 -5.73 17.56
CA MET A 639 13.29 -5.32 16.72
C MET A 639 13.35 -3.79 16.61
N LEU A 640 14.49 -3.23 16.99
CA LEU A 640 14.83 -1.81 16.85
C LEU A 640 15.77 -1.62 15.65
N THR A 641 15.30 -0.95 14.60
CA THR A 641 16.11 -0.62 13.44
C THR A 641 16.46 0.86 13.45
N ILE A 642 17.74 1.18 13.26
CA ILE A 642 18.22 2.57 13.24
C ILE A 642 19.10 2.77 12.02
N PHE A 643 18.80 3.80 11.24
CA PHE A 643 19.53 4.16 10.03
C PHE A 643 20.38 5.41 10.22
N ASN A 644 21.51 5.49 9.51
CA ASN A 644 22.24 6.73 9.30
C ASN A 644 22.28 7.05 7.80
N TRP A 645 21.46 8.03 7.43
CA TRP A 645 21.28 8.49 6.05
C TRP A 645 22.36 9.48 5.58
N THR A 646 23.37 9.75 6.40
CA THR A 646 24.29 10.89 6.24
C THR A 646 25.73 10.45 6.05
N ASP A 647 26.56 11.36 5.56
CA ASP A 647 28.02 11.16 5.41
C ASP A 647 28.77 11.29 6.75
N GLN A 648 28.07 11.62 7.84
CA GLN A 648 28.66 11.84 9.16
C GLN A 648 28.37 10.64 10.06
N ARG A 649 29.33 10.29 10.92
CA ARG A 649 29.12 9.29 11.95
C ARG A 649 28.23 9.87 13.05
N HIS A 650 27.21 9.13 13.46
CA HIS A 650 26.31 9.51 14.54
C HIS A 650 26.36 8.53 15.71
N SER A 651 25.94 9.01 16.87
CA SER A 651 25.67 8.20 18.04
C SER A 651 24.30 8.59 18.58
N ARG A 652 23.41 7.61 18.76
CA ARG A 652 22.02 7.85 19.18
C ARG A 652 21.76 7.12 20.50
N SER A 653 21.19 7.83 21.47
CA SER A 653 20.67 7.23 22.70
C SER A 653 19.17 7.02 22.53
N ILE A 654 18.73 5.77 22.56
CA ILE A 654 17.31 5.39 22.42
C ILE A 654 16.77 5.00 23.79
N GLU A 655 15.87 5.82 24.32
CA GLU A 655 15.16 5.52 25.57
C GLU A 655 14.08 4.46 25.32
N PHE A 656 14.04 3.41 26.14
CA PHE A 656 13.09 2.31 25.99
C PHE A 656 11.63 2.77 26.10
N SER A 657 11.36 3.81 26.89
CA SER A 657 10.02 4.41 26.97
C SER A 657 9.52 4.97 25.64
N SER A 658 10.42 5.44 24.76
CA SER A 658 10.05 5.91 23.41
C SER A 658 9.57 4.77 22.50
N LEU A 659 9.94 3.53 22.83
CA LEU A 659 9.51 2.31 22.15
C LEU A 659 8.27 1.69 22.81
N GLY A 660 7.70 2.33 23.83
CA GLY A 660 6.60 1.78 24.65
C GLY A 660 7.06 0.72 25.68
N LEU A 661 8.37 0.53 25.85
CA LEU A 661 8.92 -0.47 26.76
C LEU A 661 9.02 0.08 28.19
N ALA A 662 8.60 -0.73 29.17
CA ALA A 662 8.61 -0.33 30.58
C ALA A 662 10.04 -0.26 31.14
N ALA A 663 10.38 0.88 31.77
CA ALA A 663 11.68 1.11 32.42
C ALA A 663 11.94 0.20 33.65
N SER A 664 10.92 -0.44 34.19
CA SER A 664 11.06 -1.40 35.31
C SER A 664 11.60 -2.77 34.87
N ASN A 665 11.57 -3.08 33.58
CA ASN A 665 12.02 -4.36 33.04
C ASN A 665 13.53 -4.33 32.77
N GLN A 666 14.10 -5.53 32.58
CA GLN A 666 15.47 -5.70 32.16
C GLN A 666 15.51 -6.22 30.73
N TYR A 667 16.33 -5.60 29.87
CA TYR A 667 16.42 -5.95 28.47
C TYR A 667 17.83 -6.43 28.11
N ALA A 668 17.91 -7.57 27.43
CA ALA A 668 19.12 -8.00 26.72
C ALA A 668 19.03 -7.53 25.27
N ILE A 669 20.15 -7.03 24.73
CA ILE A 669 20.22 -6.48 23.38
C ILE A 669 21.32 -7.17 22.60
N SER A 670 21.03 -7.57 21.36
CA SER A 670 22.01 -8.10 20.41
C SER A 670 21.83 -7.50 19.03
N ASP A 671 22.92 -7.29 18.31
CA ASP A 671 22.88 -6.90 16.89
C ASP A 671 22.51 -8.12 16.03
N VAL A 672 21.52 -7.96 15.17
CA VAL A 672 20.96 -9.04 14.33
C VAL A 672 21.93 -9.43 13.21
N PHE A 673 22.78 -8.53 12.73
CA PHE A 673 23.67 -8.83 11.61
C PHE A 673 24.90 -9.64 12.02
N ASP A 674 25.41 -9.47 13.25
CA ASP A 674 26.60 -10.19 13.72
C ASP A 674 26.40 -11.01 15.01
N GLY A 675 25.20 -10.97 15.60
CA GLY A 675 24.81 -11.73 16.78
C GLY A 675 25.45 -11.25 18.08
N LYS A 676 26.23 -10.16 18.07
CA LYS A 676 26.95 -9.71 19.28
C LYS A 676 26.03 -9.00 20.24
N THR A 677 26.23 -9.26 21.53
CA THR A 677 25.57 -8.52 22.61
C THR A 677 26.01 -7.06 22.61
N VAL A 678 25.03 -6.15 22.70
CA VAL A 678 25.24 -4.72 22.82
C VAL A 678 25.21 -4.34 24.30
N ALA A 679 26.23 -3.64 24.77
CA ALA A 679 26.29 -3.20 26.16
C ALA A 679 25.29 -2.07 26.43
N THR A 680 24.50 -2.21 27.50
CA THR A 680 23.54 -1.21 27.98
C THR A 680 24.01 -0.64 29.32
N PRO A 681 24.89 0.38 29.31
CA PRO A 681 25.40 0.97 30.56
C PRO A 681 24.28 1.70 31.35
N ASN A 682 23.21 2.10 30.68
CA ASN A 682 21.99 2.62 31.29
C ASN A 682 20.89 1.54 31.20
N PRO A 683 20.18 1.20 32.29
CA PRO A 683 19.09 0.23 32.25
C PRO A 683 17.87 0.67 31.43
N ASN A 684 17.74 1.97 31.13
CA ASN A 684 16.58 2.53 30.46
C ASN A 684 16.83 2.93 28.99
N SER A 685 18.07 2.79 28.50
CA SER A 685 18.41 3.16 27.14
C SER A 685 19.57 2.40 26.56
N VAL A 686 19.65 2.43 25.22
CA VAL A 686 20.76 1.88 24.45
C VAL A 686 21.42 2.98 23.64
N VAL A 687 22.75 3.00 23.64
CA VAL A 687 23.54 3.90 22.80
C VAL A 687 24.02 3.13 21.59
N VAL A 688 23.71 3.64 20.40
CA VAL A 688 24.00 2.98 19.13
C VAL A 688 24.95 3.84 18.32
N ASP A 689 26.10 3.27 17.97
CA ASP A 689 27.09 3.88 17.07
C ASP A 689 26.75 3.54 15.61
N LEU A 690 26.66 4.60 14.79
CA LEU A 690 26.20 4.53 13.42
C LEU A 690 27.24 5.17 12.49
N PRO A 691 28.08 4.37 11.83
CA PRO A 691 28.90 4.82 10.71
C PRO A 691 28.05 5.53 9.64
N PRO A 692 28.66 6.38 8.80
CA PRO A 692 27.99 6.90 7.61
C PRO A 692 27.37 5.78 6.77
N HIS A 693 26.21 6.05 6.17
CA HIS A 693 25.55 5.14 5.22
C HIS A 693 25.29 3.72 5.76
N SER A 694 24.82 3.62 7.00
CA SER A 694 24.69 2.34 7.68
C SER A 694 23.31 2.13 8.31
N ALA A 695 23.02 0.88 8.64
CA ALA A 695 21.93 0.52 9.53
C ALA A 695 22.44 -0.36 10.68
N ARG A 696 21.71 -0.29 11.80
CA ARG A 696 21.81 -1.23 12.93
C ARG A 696 20.43 -1.82 13.17
N LEU A 697 20.37 -3.13 13.35
CA LEU A 697 19.15 -3.84 13.70
C LEU A 697 19.42 -4.57 15.00
N LEU A 698 18.70 -4.19 16.05
CA LEU A 698 18.91 -4.68 17.41
C LEU A 698 17.69 -5.48 17.85
N LYS A 699 17.92 -6.72 18.27
CA LYS A 699 16.90 -7.53 18.95
C LYS A 699 16.88 -7.15 20.42
N VAL A 700 15.74 -6.67 20.90
CA VAL A 700 15.54 -6.22 22.29
C VAL A 700 14.65 -7.24 23.00
N VAL A 701 15.17 -7.88 24.04
CA VAL A 701 14.53 -9.03 24.70
C VAL A 701 14.33 -8.74 26.19
N ASN A 702 13.09 -8.77 26.67
CA ASN A 702 12.78 -8.71 28.09
C ASN A 702 13.20 -10.02 28.78
N VAL A 703 14.27 -9.98 29.57
CA VAL A 703 14.81 -11.17 30.24
C VAL A 703 13.96 -11.63 31.43
N GLY A 704 13.04 -10.78 31.91
CA GLY A 704 12.06 -11.15 32.93
C GLY A 704 10.93 -12.04 32.40
N VAL A 705 10.78 -12.13 31.08
CA VAL A 705 9.77 -12.96 30.41
C VAL A 705 10.46 -14.17 29.79
N SER A 706 10.02 -15.37 30.18
CA SER A 706 10.54 -16.62 29.62
C SER A 706 10.02 -16.81 28.21
N ALA A 707 10.86 -17.27 27.29
CA ALA A 707 10.41 -17.63 25.95
C ALA A 707 9.43 -18.83 26.04
N GLN A 708 8.33 -18.78 25.30
CA GLN A 708 7.29 -19.81 25.28
C GLN A 708 6.97 -20.16 23.82
N PRO A 709 6.67 -21.45 23.52
CA PRO A 709 6.16 -21.81 22.21
C PRO A 709 4.74 -21.25 22.02
N PRO A 710 4.29 -21.00 20.77
CA PRO A 710 2.98 -20.42 20.52
C PRO A 710 1.85 -21.41 20.83
N SER A 711 0.74 -20.90 21.36
CA SER A 711 -0.49 -21.69 21.52
C SER A 711 -1.37 -21.60 20.29
N ILE A 712 -1.93 -22.72 19.82
CA ILE A 712 -2.76 -22.77 18.62
C ILE A 712 -4.12 -23.41 18.86
N LYS A 713 -5.09 -23.03 18.01
CA LYS A 713 -6.35 -23.74 17.81
C LYS A 713 -6.35 -24.35 16.42
N PHE A 714 -7.00 -25.49 16.26
CA PHE A 714 -7.12 -26.15 14.97
C PHE A 714 -8.55 -26.59 14.68
N GLU A 715 -8.87 -26.65 13.40
CA GLU A 715 -10.17 -27.04 12.88
C GLU A 715 -10.00 -28.06 11.76
N HIS A 716 -10.87 -29.07 11.72
CA HIS A 716 -10.92 -30.06 10.65
C HIS A 716 -12.35 -30.55 10.41
N VAL A 717 -12.59 -31.13 9.24
CA VAL A 717 -13.89 -31.75 8.93
C VAL A 717 -14.07 -33.08 9.69
N PRO A 718 -15.18 -33.27 10.46
CA PRO A 718 -15.32 -34.42 11.36
C PRO A 718 -15.61 -35.75 10.65
N ASN A 719 -16.14 -35.71 9.41
CA ASN A 719 -16.52 -36.90 8.64
C ASN A 719 -15.73 -36.93 7.33
N VAL A 720 -14.57 -37.60 7.33
CA VAL A 720 -13.72 -37.71 6.14
C VAL A 720 -14.00 -39.02 5.41
N MET A 721 -14.26 -38.91 4.12
CA MET A 721 -14.49 -40.05 3.23
C MET A 721 -13.27 -40.25 2.34
N THR A 722 -12.89 -41.50 2.08
CA THR A 722 -11.80 -41.81 1.16
C THR A 722 -12.03 -41.18 -0.21
N GLY A 723 -11.00 -40.54 -0.78
CA GLY A 723 -11.05 -39.90 -2.10
C GLY A 723 -11.76 -38.54 -2.13
N ARG A 724 -12.27 -38.03 -1.00
CA ARG A 724 -12.74 -36.65 -0.87
C ARG A 724 -11.69 -35.81 -0.14
N ALA A 725 -11.48 -34.58 -0.58
CA ALA A 725 -10.58 -33.64 0.08
C ALA A 725 -11.15 -33.25 1.46
N ALA A 726 -10.28 -33.25 2.46
CA ALA A 726 -10.51 -32.73 3.81
C ALA A 726 -9.61 -31.50 4.01
N THR A 727 -10.20 -30.44 4.53
CA THR A 727 -9.47 -29.20 4.86
C THR A 727 -9.10 -29.21 6.34
N PHE A 728 -7.88 -28.76 6.61
CA PHE A 728 -7.32 -28.58 7.94
C PHE A 728 -6.87 -27.14 8.09
N ARG A 729 -7.18 -26.52 9.22
CA ARG A 729 -6.80 -25.14 9.53
C ARG A 729 -6.21 -25.07 10.93
N ALA A 730 -5.19 -24.24 11.11
CA ALA A 730 -4.67 -23.89 12.40
C ALA A 730 -4.54 -22.37 12.51
N GLN A 731 -4.60 -21.83 13.72
CA GLN A 731 -4.43 -20.41 13.96
C GLN A 731 -3.93 -20.16 15.38
N PRO A 732 -3.31 -18.99 15.64
CA PRO A 732 -2.95 -18.59 16.98
C PRO A 732 -4.16 -18.56 17.93
N THR A 733 -3.95 -18.89 19.20
CA THR A 733 -4.99 -18.79 20.23
C THR A 733 -5.28 -17.33 20.58
N THR A 734 -4.23 -16.52 20.64
CA THR A 734 -4.24 -15.07 20.89
C THR A 734 -3.34 -14.33 19.90
N SER A 735 -3.41 -13.00 19.86
CA SER A 735 -2.50 -12.16 19.06
C SER A 735 -1.04 -12.22 19.50
N ASN A 736 -0.77 -12.69 20.72
CA ASN A 736 0.57 -12.83 21.30
C ASN A 736 1.21 -14.19 20.98
N ASP A 737 0.43 -15.16 20.49
CA ASP A 737 0.93 -16.46 20.04
C ASP A 737 1.49 -16.33 18.61
N VAL A 738 2.69 -15.79 18.49
CA VAL A 738 3.32 -15.56 17.18
C VAL A 738 3.72 -16.90 16.56
N VAL A 739 3.09 -17.21 15.42
CA VAL A 739 3.44 -18.36 14.59
C VAL A 739 4.02 -17.85 13.28
N VAL A 740 5.25 -18.22 12.99
CA VAL A 740 5.94 -17.89 11.73
C VAL A 740 5.67 -18.93 10.65
N THR A 741 5.40 -20.20 11.01
CA THR A 741 5.16 -21.28 10.05
C THR A 741 4.33 -22.42 10.67
N TYR A 742 3.48 -23.07 9.87
CA TYR A 742 2.73 -24.27 10.24
C TYR A 742 3.15 -25.45 9.38
N ALA A 743 3.48 -26.57 10.01
CA ALA A 743 3.75 -27.83 9.33
C ALA A 743 2.72 -28.91 9.74
N TRP A 744 2.26 -29.70 8.78
CA TRP A 744 1.26 -30.75 8.97
C TRP A 744 1.85 -32.11 8.61
N SER A 745 1.61 -33.11 9.44
CA SER A 745 1.81 -34.53 9.13
C SER A 745 0.45 -35.23 9.17
N LEU A 746 0.02 -35.79 8.05
CA LEU A 746 -1.36 -36.26 7.87
C LEU A 746 -1.56 -37.71 8.32
N GLY A 747 -0.52 -38.36 8.82
CA GLY A 747 -0.56 -39.73 9.36
C GLY A 747 -0.50 -40.85 8.32
N ASP A 748 -0.48 -40.52 7.02
CA ASP A 748 -0.37 -41.46 5.89
C ASP A 748 0.96 -41.32 5.12
N GLY A 749 1.91 -40.59 5.69
CA GLY A 749 3.22 -40.28 5.10
C GLY A 749 3.27 -38.98 4.32
N VAL A 750 2.16 -38.26 4.17
CA VAL A 750 2.12 -36.93 3.54
C VAL A 750 2.39 -35.84 4.59
N THR A 751 3.20 -34.85 4.20
CA THR A 751 3.38 -33.60 4.94
C THR A 751 3.02 -32.40 4.08
N LEU A 752 2.48 -31.35 4.71
CA LEU A 752 2.08 -30.10 4.07
C LEU A 752 2.51 -28.91 4.93
N GLU A 753 2.60 -27.72 4.34
CA GLU A 753 2.94 -26.48 5.04
C GLU A 753 1.86 -25.43 4.74
N GLY A 754 1.53 -24.63 5.75
CA GLY A 754 0.58 -23.53 5.63
C GLY A 754 -0.45 -23.53 6.74
N GLN A 755 -1.01 -22.34 6.99
CA GLN A 755 -2.07 -22.16 7.98
C GLN A 755 -3.32 -23.00 7.65
N GLU A 756 -3.61 -23.16 6.36
CA GLU A 756 -4.66 -24.00 5.82
C GLU A 756 -4.08 -24.97 4.80
N VAL A 757 -4.44 -26.24 4.91
CA VAL A 757 -4.03 -27.29 3.95
C VAL A 757 -5.21 -28.18 3.58
N SER A 758 -5.17 -28.77 2.39
CA SER A 758 -6.18 -29.71 1.91
C SER A 758 -5.55 -31.04 1.49
N HIS A 759 -6.13 -32.16 1.96
CA HIS A 759 -5.62 -33.51 1.69
C HIS A 759 -6.75 -34.53 1.51
N ALA A 760 -6.55 -35.54 0.66
CA ALA A 760 -7.51 -36.61 0.42
C ALA A 760 -6.91 -37.99 0.73
N TYR A 761 -7.47 -38.67 1.72
CA TYR A 761 -7.03 -40.01 2.10
C TYR A 761 -7.52 -41.07 1.10
N THR A 762 -6.64 -42.01 0.74
CA THR A 762 -6.95 -43.04 -0.27
C THR A 762 -7.48 -44.35 0.33
N ARG A 763 -7.34 -44.55 1.64
CA ARG A 763 -7.77 -45.74 2.36
C ARG A 763 -8.54 -45.38 3.62
N SER A 764 -9.54 -46.18 3.97
CA SER A 764 -10.22 -46.06 5.26
C SER A 764 -9.27 -46.49 6.38
N GLY A 765 -9.39 -45.85 7.52
CA GLY A 765 -8.55 -46.13 8.69
C GLY A 765 -8.60 -44.99 9.69
N THR A 766 -7.88 -45.16 10.78
CA THR A 766 -7.63 -44.07 11.73
C THR A 766 -6.23 -43.54 11.48
N TYR A 767 -6.13 -42.24 11.22
CA TYR A 767 -4.87 -41.55 10.98
C TYR A 767 -4.56 -40.64 12.16
N GLN A 768 -3.30 -40.59 12.57
CA GLN A 768 -2.84 -39.63 13.56
C GLN A 768 -2.34 -38.39 12.82
N VAL A 769 -3.10 -37.31 12.88
CA VAL A 769 -2.71 -36.03 12.29
C VAL A 769 -1.95 -35.22 13.34
N VAL A 770 -0.88 -34.57 12.90
CA VAL A 770 -0.06 -33.67 13.72
C VAL A 770 0.03 -32.33 13.02
N VAL A 771 -0.24 -31.25 13.77
CA VAL A 771 0.11 -29.89 13.34
C VAL A 771 1.17 -29.35 14.27
N THR A 772 2.27 -28.87 13.69
CA THR A 772 3.38 -28.22 14.38
C THR A 772 3.32 -26.74 14.06
N ALA A 773 3.05 -25.91 15.07
CA ALA A 773 3.14 -24.47 14.97
C ALA A 773 4.52 -24.02 15.43
N ILE A 774 5.26 -23.36 14.55
CA ILE A 774 6.63 -22.89 14.78
C ILE A 774 6.55 -21.38 14.99
N GLY A 775 6.97 -20.91 16.15
CA GLY A 775 7.09 -19.50 16.51
C GLY A 775 8.52 -18.99 16.43
N LEU A 776 8.77 -17.84 17.06
CA LEU A 776 10.05 -17.14 17.07
C LEU A 776 11.17 -18.00 17.67
N GLY A 777 12.38 -17.90 17.10
CA GLY A 777 13.55 -18.67 17.53
C GLY A 777 13.40 -20.18 17.42
N GLY A 778 12.46 -20.66 16.60
CA GLY A 778 12.20 -22.08 16.36
C GLY A 778 11.43 -22.82 17.48
N LEU A 779 10.93 -22.09 18.48
CA LEU A 779 10.07 -22.69 19.51
C LEU A 779 8.77 -23.18 18.88
N SER A 780 8.34 -24.40 19.22
CA SER A 780 7.17 -25.00 18.57
C SER A 780 6.27 -25.75 19.53
N THR A 781 4.99 -25.82 19.15
CA THR A 781 3.95 -26.61 19.80
C THR A 781 3.41 -27.62 18.79
N GLU A 782 3.20 -28.86 19.23
CA GLU A 782 2.53 -29.89 18.46
C GLU A 782 1.15 -30.18 19.03
N GLU A 783 0.15 -30.21 18.15
CA GLU A 783 -1.20 -30.68 18.47
C GLU A 783 -1.50 -31.95 17.68
N HIS A 784 -2.12 -32.91 18.35
CA HIS A 784 -2.35 -34.25 17.84
C HIS A 784 -3.84 -34.58 17.90
N PHE A 785 -4.40 -35.12 16.81
CA PHE A 785 -5.75 -35.68 16.83
C PHE A 785 -5.87 -36.92 15.96
N SER A 786 -6.75 -37.83 16.38
CA SER A 786 -7.08 -39.02 15.61
C SER A 786 -8.22 -38.73 14.64
N LEU A 787 -8.00 -38.95 13.36
CA LEU A 787 -8.97 -38.75 12.29
C LEU A 787 -9.47 -40.09 11.77
N ALA A 788 -10.77 -40.34 11.91
CA ALA A 788 -11.41 -41.52 11.31
C ALA A 788 -11.80 -41.23 9.86
N VAL A 789 -11.24 -42.00 8.93
CA VAL A 789 -11.57 -41.96 7.51
C VAL A 789 -12.34 -43.21 7.13
N SER A 790 -13.50 -43.04 6.51
CA SER A 790 -14.38 -44.15 6.14
C SER A 790 -14.66 -44.21 4.63
N GLY A 791 -15.28 -45.29 4.18
CA GLY A 791 -15.59 -45.53 2.77
C GLY A 791 -14.50 -46.28 2.01
N SER A 792 -14.63 -46.31 0.68
CA SER A 792 -13.64 -46.91 -0.21
C SER A 792 -13.63 -46.18 -1.55
N VAL A 793 -12.46 -46.09 -2.17
CA VAL A 793 -12.33 -45.63 -3.56
C VAL A 793 -12.63 -46.81 -4.49
N SER A 794 -13.76 -46.76 -5.19
CA SER A 794 -14.16 -47.83 -6.10
C SER A 794 -13.20 -47.93 -7.29
N THR A 795 -12.58 -49.10 -7.47
CA THR A 795 -11.74 -49.43 -8.64
C THR A 795 -12.55 -50.01 -9.81
N ARG A 796 -13.87 -50.17 -9.66
CA ARG A 796 -14.75 -50.76 -10.69
C ARG A 796 -15.14 -49.73 -11.74
N PHE A 797 -15.08 -50.11 -13.01
CA PHE A 797 -15.65 -49.34 -14.11
C PHE A 797 -17.19 -49.43 -14.08
N ALA A 798 -17.84 -48.32 -13.71
CA ALA A 798 -19.30 -48.21 -13.64
C ALA A 798 -19.79 -47.05 -14.53
N PRO A 799 -20.04 -47.27 -15.83
CA PRO A 799 -20.38 -46.19 -16.77
C PRO A 799 -21.67 -45.43 -16.39
N ALA A 800 -22.63 -46.10 -15.73
CA ALA A 800 -23.85 -45.46 -15.24
C ALA A 800 -23.63 -44.42 -14.11
N LYS A 801 -22.45 -44.40 -13.48
CA LYS A 801 -22.06 -43.41 -12.46
C LYS A 801 -21.17 -42.30 -13.03
N LYS A 802 -20.85 -42.35 -14.32
CA LYS A 802 -20.03 -41.32 -14.96
C LYS A 802 -20.92 -40.16 -15.34
N GLU A 803 -20.62 -39.00 -14.77
CA GLU A 803 -21.24 -37.74 -15.15
C GLU A 803 -20.24 -36.95 -16.00
N ARG A 804 -20.77 -36.17 -16.95
CA ARG A 804 -19.95 -35.21 -17.67
C ARG A 804 -19.58 -34.11 -16.68
N TYR A 805 -18.29 -33.80 -16.57
CA TYR A 805 -17.83 -32.66 -15.79
C TYR A 805 -18.57 -31.40 -16.25
N GLN A 806 -19.21 -30.74 -15.29
CA GLN A 806 -19.77 -29.41 -15.42
C GLN A 806 -18.90 -28.54 -14.51
N PRO A 807 -18.16 -27.55 -15.03
CA PRO A 807 -17.46 -26.61 -14.17
C PRO A 807 -18.47 -25.91 -13.24
N PRO A 808 -18.05 -25.47 -12.03
CA PRO A 808 -18.91 -24.64 -11.19
C PRO A 808 -19.43 -23.44 -11.99
N GLN A 809 -20.72 -23.14 -11.88
CA GLN A 809 -21.33 -21.95 -12.50
C GLN A 809 -20.92 -20.68 -11.76
#